data_AF-A0A1B8DPJ5-F1
#
_entry.id   AF-A0A1B8DPJ5-F1
#
_cell.length_a   1.000
_cell.length_b   1.000
_cell.length_c   1.000
_cell.angle_alpha   90.00
_cell.angle_beta   90.00
_cell.angle_gamma   90.00
#
_symmetry.space_group_name_H-M   'P 1'
#
loop_
_entity.id
_entity.type
_entity.pdbx_description
1 polymer ?
#
loop_
_entity_poly.entity_id
_entity_poly.type
_entity_poly.pdbx_seq_one_letter_code
_entity_poly.pdbx_strand_id
1 'polypeptide(L)'
;MSSRITSSGSKISGIICWNPDPSILRVNDEYFIATSSFEYFPGVPIYKSKDLANWELYSHALTTSDDVQLYGVPTGAGVWAPSLSYFKGRYYLTSMTRWTYDPTARVWPRVYFTSSDNLINWSKPTWCEPWGIDPSLFHDPNSGRTYLNLMAPNNNVDRLWGIYQCEISLTTGNCVGEYIGLWNGTLPHDSSARDEGPKMFFKDGFYYLLIAEGGTDDLHRSTIARSRSPKGPWTPAPNNPILFNGAYGFDNLTVQSTGHATFVETHQGDWYATFIARRKINGTSPLGRETFMTTIEWKDGWPVLNENRPILLSESFGTAPDQKYPPAAFRDTFRSNVVDSSWYQLRTPYTKNYKSGTHRNGGITFTPNVFSLSERDTPAAILRKQKSLNMTFSASLLPTTTSLGYLQSIAPSSTLHRSLSQMVSFNSIAGIIVLATITWAQNLATTHPHNAQLKVYPRPTEMPTKDSFSVMVRSPKTEWVPLDIYLAKLSLVNTTTGTGQVQESSMAYFDFSGTVDVEVTYNAASVHSADIRPYSYGIVPKVRGNTFQFSLAQPRNLVIQVNNEIFDCLQLFAGSIDTNVPAANDTDVIYFGPGMHSVSGGVLQVPSGKTVYIAGGGVLTSGVNFTNVHDATLRGRGIIYNTPAGAITVAYSERILVSGITVLNPNGYAVTAGQANQLTIQDFHAFSSKGNGDGIDLFSCSDTMIDNIFMRNSDDCVAIYNHRWDYYGNSSNITLQNSSLWADVAHPINIGTHGNTDSPETMDGVFIKNIDILDHREPQMLYQGCIAINPGDSNLIKNVLIEDVRVEDFREGQLINMRVMFNTKYNTSPGRGIQNVTVKNLTYKGANANPSIFEGYSEENSIDGVTFENLVINGKVIADAMQKPTWYLASDFVPMAAQAFIANGARVYIVSSNREALIQTAESVRASQGGSIIPIVCDVTSKDDLMHLVGQIEKRERYGVNLVVAAAGSEGVRGTAPNMNAKELQQMLFAEDQTKWISTFNTNVAAMYFTTVAFLPLLQKCSGDGDAQPSVIVVASMSGLQSRLSGYFSYSASKAATIHLSKMMAYEFKDFNVRVNCIAPSYFPSSDKEEGTADKVRLSEEQTRLEPVGEKKGTESEVAQAVLFLAKNGLVTGEVLNIDNGEFLRNPVN
;
A
#
# COMPACT_ATOMS: atom_id res chain seq x y z
N MET A 1 -1.25 -23.90 -16.77
CA MET A 1 -1.39 -23.84 -15.29
C MET A 1 -1.87 -25.20 -14.80
N SER A 2 -1.36 -25.70 -13.67
CA SER A 2 -1.84 -26.94 -13.04
C SER A 2 -2.08 -26.75 -11.54
N SER A 3 -3.08 -27.41 -10.97
CA SER A 3 -3.34 -27.37 -9.52
C SER A 3 -3.68 -28.75 -8.98
N ARG A 4 -3.08 -29.14 -7.85
CA ARG A 4 -3.33 -30.41 -7.16
C ARG A 4 -3.84 -30.15 -5.74
N ILE A 5 -4.89 -30.86 -5.34
CA ILE A 5 -5.43 -30.84 -3.98
C ILE A 5 -4.76 -31.98 -3.20
N THR A 6 -4.18 -31.68 -2.03
CA THR A 6 -3.70 -32.68 -1.08
C THR A 6 -4.72 -32.78 0.06
N SER A 7 -5.63 -33.75 0.00
CA SER A 7 -6.65 -33.94 1.05
C SER A 7 -6.34 -35.16 1.91
N SER A 8 -6.15 -34.96 3.22
CA SER A 8 -6.61 -35.93 4.21
C SER A 8 -8.16 -35.93 4.22
N GLY A 9 -8.76 -37.11 4.28
CA GLY A 9 -10.15 -37.34 3.87
C GLY A 9 -11.20 -36.68 4.77
N SER A 10 -11.82 -35.60 4.28
CA SER A 10 -13.04 -35.03 4.86
C SER A 10 -14.25 -35.44 4.01
N LYS A 11 -15.32 -35.86 4.69
CA LYS A 11 -16.58 -36.34 4.11
C LYS A 11 -17.60 -35.19 4.13
N ILE A 12 -17.49 -34.27 3.19
CA ILE A 12 -18.40 -33.11 3.11
C ILE A 12 -19.24 -33.25 1.85
N SER A 13 -20.57 -33.21 1.99
CA SER A 13 -21.50 -33.12 0.86
C SER A 13 -21.81 -31.65 0.54
N GLY A 14 -21.43 -31.16 -0.65
CA GLY A 14 -21.68 -29.79 -1.10
C GLY A 14 -20.64 -29.27 -2.09
N ILE A 15 -20.79 -28.01 -2.53
CA ILE A 15 -19.77 -27.34 -3.35
C ILE A 15 -18.76 -26.66 -2.41
N ILE A 16 -17.68 -27.37 -2.12
CA ILE A 16 -16.57 -26.90 -1.29
C ILE A 16 -15.96 -25.64 -1.91
N CYS A 17 -15.57 -24.67 -1.07
CA CYS A 17 -15.05 -23.32 -1.40
C CYS A 17 -16.09 -22.22 -1.65
N TRP A 18 -15.61 -21.01 -1.90
CA TRP A 18 -16.40 -19.78 -2.07
C TRP A 18 -17.52 -19.92 -3.12
N ASN A 19 -18.71 -20.26 -2.65
CA ASN A 19 -19.96 -20.38 -3.40
C ASN A 19 -21.10 -19.93 -2.45
N PRO A 20 -21.24 -18.61 -2.24
CA PRO A 20 -22.22 -18.04 -1.33
C PRO A 20 -23.66 -18.10 -1.87
N ASP A 21 -24.62 -18.09 -0.94
CA ASP A 21 -26.06 -17.93 -1.17
C ASP A 21 -26.63 -18.95 -2.19
N PRO A 22 -26.56 -20.26 -1.91
CA PRO A 22 -26.92 -21.30 -2.87
C PRO A 22 -28.43 -21.40 -3.09
N SER A 23 -28.83 -21.48 -4.37
CA SER A 23 -30.18 -21.87 -4.77
C SER A 23 -30.13 -23.16 -5.57
N ILE A 24 -30.66 -24.23 -4.96
CA ILE A 24 -30.79 -25.54 -5.60
C ILE A 24 -32.13 -25.68 -6.31
N LEU A 25 -32.12 -26.35 -7.46
CA LEU A 25 -33.29 -26.67 -8.28
C LEU A 25 -33.13 -28.08 -8.86
N ARG A 26 -34.19 -28.91 -8.80
CA ARG A 26 -34.26 -30.16 -9.56
C ARG A 26 -35.15 -29.98 -10.79
N VAL A 27 -34.68 -30.47 -11.93
CA VAL A 27 -35.52 -30.67 -13.14
C VAL A 27 -35.26 -32.08 -13.65
N ASN A 28 -36.31 -32.91 -13.67
CA ASN A 28 -36.22 -34.34 -13.93
C ASN A 28 -35.21 -35.01 -12.98
N ASP A 29 -34.23 -35.73 -13.50
CA ASP A 29 -33.21 -36.46 -12.72
C ASP A 29 -31.91 -35.65 -12.52
N GLU A 30 -31.95 -34.34 -12.77
CA GLU A 30 -30.78 -33.46 -12.69
C GLU A 30 -31.00 -32.34 -11.66
N TYR A 31 -29.93 -32.01 -10.95
CA TYR A 31 -29.90 -31.00 -9.91
C TYR A 31 -28.96 -29.87 -10.31
N PHE A 32 -29.37 -28.64 -10.03
CA PHE A 32 -28.63 -27.44 -10.37
C PHE A 32 -28.48 -26.54 -9.15
N ILE A 33 -27.31 -25.95 -8.95
CA ILE A 33 -27.07 -24.93 -7.91
C ILE A 33 -26.56 -23.66 -8.57
N ALA A 34 -27.25 -22.53 -8.36
CA ALA A 34 -26.72 -21.20 -8.65
C ALA A 34 -26.20 -20.55 -7.37
N THR A 35 -25.07 -19.84 -7.45
CA THR A 35 -24.47 -19.13 -6.30
C THR A 35 -24.06 -17.70 -6.65
N SER A 36 -24.01 -16.81 -5.66
CA SER A 36 -23.58 -15.42 -5.84
C SER A 36 -22.17 -15.32 -6.41
N SER A 37 -21.93 -14.30 -7.24
CA SER A 37 -20.62 -14.02 -7.84
C SER A 37 -20.03 -12.68 -7.44
N PHE A 38 -20.75 -11.84 -6.68
CA PHE A 38 -20.22 -10.58 -6.17
C PHE A 38 -19.61 -9.73 -7.28
N GLU A 39 -18.41 -9.17 -7.08
CA GLU A 39 -17.67 -8.41 -8.07
C GLU A 39 -17.02 -9.27 -9.18
N TYR A 40 -17.20 -10.60 -9.21
CA TYR A 40 -16.53 -11.50 -10.16
C TYR A 40 -17.39 -11.79 -11.39
N PHE A 41 -16.73 -11.86 -12.55
CA PHE A 41 -17.34 -12.08 -13.87
C PHE A 41 -16.59 -13.19 -14.64
N PRO A 42 -17.23 -14.09 -15.43
CA PRO A 42 -18.67 -14.27 -15.62
C PRO A 42 -19.43 -14.45 -14.30
N GLY A 43 -20.65 -13.95 -14.28
CA GLY A 43 -21.48 -13.87 -13.09
C GLY A 43 -22.45 -15.03 -12.96
N VAL A 44 -22.79 -15.35 -11.71
CA VAL A 44 -23.69 -16.43 -11.30
C VAL A 44 -23.30 -17.80 -11.90
N PRO A 45 -22.29 -18.48 -11.32
CA PRO A 45 -21.97 -19.84 -11.70
C PRO A 45 -23.12 -20.80 -11.38
N ILE A 46 -23.38 -21.71 -12.30
CA ILE A 46 -24.39 -22.76 -12.19
C ILE A 46 -23.68 -24.11 -12.21
N TYR A 47 -23.87 -24.88 -11.15
CA TYR A 47 -23.35 -26.23 -11.01
C TYR A 47 -24.41 -27.26 -11.31
N LYS A 48 -24.02 -28.41 -11.86
CA LYS A 48 -24.90 -29.53 -12.19
C LYS A 48 -24.47 -30.80 -11.46
N SER A 49 -25.45 -31.59 -11.03
CA SER A 49 -25.24 -32.92 -10.45
C SER A 49 -26.37 -33.87 -10.83
N LYS A 50 -26.10 -35.18 -10.77
CA LYS A 50 -27.12 -36.25 -10.88
C LYS A 50 -27.30 -37.03 -9.58
N ASP A 51 -26.41 -36.84 -8.61
CA ASP A 51 -26.34 -37.65 -7.38
C ASP A 51 -26.20 -36.80 -6.11
N LEU A 52 -26.30 -35.46 -6.24
CA LEU A 52 -26.14 -34.45 -5.17
C LEU A 52 -24.76 -34.44 -4.48
N ALA A 53 -23.86 -35.33 -4.87
CA ALA A 53 -22.52 -35.47 -4.29
C ALA A 53 -21.45 -34.91 -5.23
N ASN A 54 -21.58 -35.20 -6.53
CA ASN A 54 -20.63 -34.84 -7.56
C ASN A 54 -21.18 -33.66 -8.36
N TRP A 55 -20.56 -32.50 -8.18
CA TRP A 55 -20.97 -31.25 -8.81
C TRP A 55 -19.94 -30.81 -9.85
N GLU A 56 -20.40 -30.50 -11.06
CA GLU A 56 -19.59 -29.88 -12.11
C GLU A 56 -20.05 -28.45 -12.37
N LEU A 57 -19.13 -27.54 -12.69
CA LEU A 57 -19.49 -26.21 -13.15
C LEU A 57 -20.05 -26.33 -14.57
N TYR A 58 -21.36 -26.15 -14.72
CA TYR A 58 -22.09 -26.38 -15.96
C TYR A 58 -22.14 -25.13 -16.84
N SER A 59 -22.39 -23.96 -16.26
CA SER A 59 -22.48 -22.69 -16.99
C SER A 59 -22.37 -21.47 -16.07
N HIS A 60 -22.48 -20.28 -16.65
CA HIS A 60 -22.69 -19.00 -15.95
C HIS A 60 -23.91 -18.32 -16.56
N ALA A 61 -24.68 -17.61 -15.74
CA ALA A 61 -25.87 -16.91 -16.25
C ALA A 61 -25.55 -15.55 -16.89
N LEU A 62 -24.50 -14.87 -16.43
CA LEU A 62 -24.11 -13.54 -16.90
C LEU A 62 -22.73 -13.64 -17.56
N THR A 63 -22.68 -13.56 -18.89
CA THR A 63 -21.47 -13.92 -19.66
C THR A 63 -20.99 -12.80 -20.57
N THR A 64 -21.77 -11.73 -20.71
CA THR A 64 -21.43 -10.53 -21.50
C THR A 64 -21.56 -9.26 -20.66
N SER A 65 -20.87 -8.20 -21.04
CA SER A 65 -20.91 -6.92 -20.33
C SER A 65 -22.27 -6.24 -20.34
N ASP A 66 -23.09 -6.57 -21.34
CA ASP A 66 -24.46 -6.10 -21.47
C ASP A 66 -25.42 -6.84 -20.55
N ASP A 67 -25.03 -8.00 -19.99
CA ASP A 67 -25.85 -8.72 -19.01
C ASP A 67 -25.72 -8.06 -17.63
N VAL A 68 -24.50 -7.69 -17.23
CA VAL A 68 -24.28 -6.92 -16.00
C VAL A 68 -23.00 -6.09 -16.08
N GLN A 69 -23.11 -4.81 -15.77
CA GLN A 69 -21.98 -3.89 -15.71
C GLN A 69 -21.49 -3.79 -14.27
N LEU A 70 -20.29 -4.30 -13.96
CA LEU A 70 -19.69 -4.28 -12.63
C LEU A 70 -18.53 -3.27 -12.52
N TYR A 71 -18.55 -2.22 -13.34
CA TYR A 71 -17.54 -1.16 -13.33
C TYR A 71 -17.50 -0.44 -11.98
N GLY A 72 -16.32 -0.20 -11.42
CA GLY A 72 -16.19 0.55 -10.16
C GLY A 72 -16.65 -0.17 -8.89
N VAL A 73 -17.23 -1.37 -9.01
CA VAL A 73 -17.95 -2.03 -7.90
C VAL A 73 -16.97 -2.36 -6.75
N PRO A 74 -17.23 -1.92 -5.51
CA PRO A 74 -16.33 -2.21 -4.39
C PRO A 74 -16.34 -3.69 -4.01
N THR A 75 -15.29 -4.15 -3.34
CA THR A 75 -15.18 -5.52 -2.84
C THR A 75 -16.38 -5.89 -1.96
N GLY A 76 -16.98 -7.04 -2.23
CA GLY A 76 -18.16 -7.52 -1.51
C GLY A 76 -19.48 -6.95 -2.01
N ALA A 77 -19.50 -6.11 -3.05
CA ALA A 77 -20.69 -5.69 -3.80
C ALA A 77 -20.89 -6.56 -5.06
N GLY A 78 -21.69 -6.12 -6.03
CA GLY A 78 -21.95 -6.84 -7.28
C GLY A 78 -23.20 -7.73 -7.23
N VAL A 79 -23.11 -8.95 -7.78
CA VAL A 79 -24.29 -9.82 -8.01
C VAL A 79 -24.51 -10.78 -6.84
N TRP A 80 -25.66 -10.68 -6.17
CA TRP A 80 -25.95 -11.44 -4.95
C TRP A 80 -27.23 -12.27 -5.04
N ALA A 81 -27.30 -13.28 -4.16
CA ALA A 81 -28.43 -14.12 -3.82
C ALA A 81 -29.28 -14.57 -5.02
N PRO A 82 -28.68 -15.32 -5.97
CA PRO A 82 -29.43 -15.87 -7.08
C PRO A 82 -30.49 -16.88 -6.58
N SER A 83 -31.65 -16.93 -7.24
CA SER A 83 -32.68 -17.95 -7.03
C SER A 83 -33.08 -18.59 -8.36
N LEU A 84 -32.99 -19.91 -8.45
CA LEU A 84 -33.43 -20.70 -9.59
C LEU A 84 -34.90 -21.12 -9.44
N SER A 85 -35.62 -21.15 -10.57
CA SER A 85 -36.98 -21.67 -10.66
C SER A 85 -37.21 -22.31 -12.03
N TYR A 86 -38.10 -23.29 -12.10
CA TYR A 86 -38.48 -23.92 -13.37
C TYR A 86 -39.99 -24.05 -13.46
N PHE A 87 -40.57 -23.42 -14.46
CA PHE A 87 -42.00 -23.50 -14.74
C PHE A 87 -42.24 -23.15 -16.21
N LYS A 88 -43.37 -23.62 -16.76
CA LYS A 88 -43.74 -23.40 -18.17
C LYS A 88 -42.62 -23.80 -19.16
N GLY A 89 -41.89 -24.87 -18.84
CA GLY A 89 -40.83 -25.41 -19.69
C GLY A 89 -39.52 -24.62 -19.69
N ARG A 90 -39.40 -23.55 -18.90
CA ARG A 90 -38.24 -22.64 -18.90
C ARG A 90 -37.62 -22.51 -17.51
N TYR A 91 -36.30 -22.34 -17.50
CA TYR A 91 -35.55 -21.94 -16.32
C TYR A 91 -35.65 -20.43 -16.15
N TYR A 92 -35.81 -20.00 -14.90
CA TYR A 92 -35.74 -18.61 -14.49
C TYR A 92 -34.67 -18.48 -13.42
N LEU A 93 -33.89 -17.40 -13.51
CA LEU A 93 -32.94 -17.00 -12.50
C LEU A 93 -33.30 -15.59 -12.07
N THR A 94 -33.56 -15.39 -10.79
CA THR A 94 -33.66 -14.05 -10.19
C THR A 94 -32.40 -13.74 -9.43
N SER A 95 -31.97 -12.49 -9.45
CA SER A 95 -30.85 -12.00 -8.66
C SER A 95 -30.93 -10.48 -8.60
N MET A 96 -29.95 -9.87 -7.95
CA MET A 96 -29.84 -8.44 -7.87
C MET A 96 -28.39 -7.97 -8.02
N THR A 97 -28.23 -6.72 -8.42
CA THR A 97 -26.91 -6.09 -8.51
C THR A 97 -26.82 -4.90 -7.57
N ARG A 98 -25.76 -4.87 -6.76
CA ARG A 98 -25.40 -3.75 -5.90
C ARG A 98 -24.13 -3.09 -6.41
N TRP A 99 -24.20 -1.82 -6.81
CA TRP A 99 -23.04 -1.11 -7.35
C TRP A 99 -22.20 -0.38 -6.31
N THR A 100 -22.77 0.01 -5.17
CA THR A 100 -22.04 0.79 -4.15
C THR A 100 -22.41 0.38 -2.71
N TYR A 101 -21.44 0.54 -1.81
CA TYR A 101 -21.62 0.54 -0.35
C TYR A 101 -21.54 1.98 0.13
N ASP A 102 -22.67 2.67 0.17
CA ASP A 102 -22.75 3.98 0.79
C ASP A 102 -23.82 3.96 1.89
N PRO A 103 -23.41 4.02 3.18
CA PRO A 103 -24.38 4.12 4.28
C PRO A 103 -25.17 5.44 4.27
N THR A 104 -24.71 6.42 3.49
CA THR A 104 -25.20 7.80 3.38
C THR A 104 -26.01 8.04 2.11
N ALA A 105 -25.53 7.63 0.92
CA ALA A 105 -26.17 7.89 -0.38
C ALA A 105 -27.30 6.90 -0.77
N ARG A 106 -27.57 5.86 0.04
CA ARG A 106 -28.83 5.07 -0.03
C ARG A 106 -29.20 4.53 -1.43
N VAL A 107 -28.23 4.09 -2.23
CA VAL A 107 -28.51 3.43 -3.52
C VAL A 107 -28.94 1.99 -3.27
N TRP A 108 -30.20 1.69 -3.54
CA TRP A 108 -30.76 0.35 -3.39
C TRP A 108 -30.29 -0.59 -4.51
N PRO A 109 -30.01 -1.87 -4.20
CA PRO A 109 -29.75 -2.85 -5.23
C PRO A 109 -30.94 -3.00 -6.18
N ARG A 110 -30.65 -3.27 -7.45
CA ARG A 110 -31.68 -3.42 -8.47
C ARG A 110 -31.91 -4.91 -8.72
N VAL A 111 -33.17 -5.33 -8.59
CA VAL A 111 -33.62 -6.70 -8.80
C VAL A 111 -33.86 -6.96 -10.29
N TYR A 112 -33.54 -8.16 -10.76
CA TYR A 112 -33.86 -8.62 -12.11
C TYR A 112 -34.15 -10.12 -12.14
N PHE A 113 -34.74 -10.56 -13.24
CA PHE A 113 -34.73 -11.96 -13.63
C PHE A 113 -34.25 -12.15 -15.07
N THR A 114 -33.74 -13.34 -15.37
CA THR A 114 -33.46 -13.80 -16.73
C THR A 114 -34.02 -15.21 -16.92
N SER A 115 -34.24 -15.63 -18.15
CA SER A 115 -34.78 -16.94 -18.49
C SER A 115 -33.87 -17.70 -19.45
N SER A 116 -33.90 -19.03 -19.37
CA SER A 116 -33.14 -19.91 -20.25
C SER A 116 -33.93 -21.19 -20.54
N ASP A 117 -33.73 -21.78 -21.72
CA ASP A 117 -34.28 -23.09 -22.05
C ASP A 117 -33.34 -24.23 -21.63
N ASN A 118 -32.05 -23.95 -21.42
CA ASN A 118 -31.01 -24.98 -21.25
C ASN A 118 -29.95 -24.67 -20.18
N LEU A 119 -30.15 -23.61 -19.39
CA LEU A 119 -29.23 -23.05 -18.39
C LEU A 119 -27.89 -22.54 -18.94
N ILE A 120 -27.69 -22.55 -20.26
CA ILE A 120 -26.46 -22.07 -20.92
C ILE A 120 -26.72 -20.72 -21.58
N ASN A 121 -27.78 -20.64 -22.39
CA ASN A 121 -28.16 -19.43 -23.11
C ASN A 121 -29.25 -18.71 -22.32
N TRP A 122 -28.91 -17.55 -21.76
CA TRP A 122 -29.81 -16.75 -20.95
C TRP A 122 -30.33 -15.55 -21.75
N SER A 123 -31.58 -15.15 -21.50
CA SER A 123 -32.11 -13.91 -22.03
C SER A 123 -31.40 -12.71 -21.39
N LYS A 124 -31.54 -11.52 -21.99
CA LYS A 124 -31.14 -10.29 -21.30
C LYS A 124 -31.94 -10.15 -19.99
N PRO A 125 -31.35 -9.55 -18.95
CA PRO A 125 -32.07 -9.30 -17.70
C PRO A 125 -33.29 -8.42 -17.90
N THR A 126 -34.43 -8.88 -17.37
CA THR A 126 -35.62 -8.06 -17.18
C THR A 126 -35.56 -7.45 -15.79
N TRP A 127 -35.34 -6.15 -15.72
CA TRP A 127 -35.30 -5.40 -14.47
C TRP A 127 -36.69 -5.33 -13.84
N CYS A 128 -36.76 -5.63 -12.55
CA CYS A 128 -38.01 -5.63 -11.82
C CYS A 128 -38.30 -4.24 -11.25
N GLU A 129 -39.59 -3.92 -11.09
CA GLU A 129 -40.05 -2.67 -10.48
C GLU A 129 -39.69 -2.56 -8.97
N PRO A 130 -39.83 -3.61 -8.14
CA PRO A 130 -39.43 -3.55 -6.74
C PRO A 130 -37.92 -3.40 -6.53
N TRP A 131 -37.57 -2.57 -5.54
CA TRP A 131 -36.23 -2.46 -4.98
C TRP A 131 -36.11 -3.33 -3.74
N GLY A 132 -34.99 -4.02 -3.60
CA GLY A 132 -34.72 -4.84 -2.42
C GLY A 132 -33.62 -5.86 -2.68
N ILE A 133 -33.53 -6.86 -1.81
CA ILE A 133 -32.50 -7.89 -1.86
C ILE A 133 -33.08 -9.30 -1.85
N ASP A 134 -32.25 -10.24 -2.27
CA ASP A 134 -32.51 -11.68 -2.30
C ASP A 134 -33.81 -12.11 -3.00
N PRO A 135 -34.01 -11.67 -4.25
CA PRO A 135 -35.24 -11.93 -4.98
C PRO A 135 -35.43 -13.42 -5.32
N SER A 136 -36.66 -13.90 -5.26
CA SER A 136 -37.05 -15.26 -5.64
C SER A 136 -38.40 -15.27 -6.36
N LEU A 137 -38.46 -15.94 -7.52
CA LEU A 137 -39.73 -16.18 -8.21
C LEU A 137 -40.41 -17.44 -7.65
N PHE A 138 -41.70 -17.33 -7.37
CA PHE A 138 -42.56 -18.45 -7.03
C PHE A 138 -43.71 -18.54 -8.03
N HIS A 139 -43.82 -19.67 -8.73
CA HIS A 139 -44.94 -19.95 -9.61
C HIS A 139 -45.98 -20.77 -8.85
N ASP A 140 -47.14 -20.17 -8.58
CA ASP A 140 -48.19 -20.81 -7.80
C ASP A 140 -48.87 -21.91 -8.62
N PRO A 141 -48.76 -23.19 -8.21
CA PRO A 141 -49.36 -24.30 -8.96
C PRO A 141 -50.89 -24.28 -8.96
N ASN A 142 -51.53 -23.56 -8.02
CA ASN A 142 -52.99 -23.53 -7.92
C ASN A 142 -53.61 -22.42 -8.78
N SER A 143 -53.05 -21.20 -8.77
CA SER A 143 -53.58 -20.08 -9.54
C SER A 143 -52.92 -19.87 -10.91
N GLY A 144 -51.75 -20.46 -11.14
CA GLY A 144 -50.93 -20.21 -12.34
C GLY A 144 -50.28 -18.82 -12.38
N ARG A 145 -50.39 -18.05 -11.30
CA ARG A 145 -49.76 -16.73 -11.13
C ARG A 145 -48.31 -16.88 -10.71
N THR A 146 -47.51 -15.85 -10.98
CA THR A 146 -46.09 -15.82 -10.61
C THR A 146 -45.85 -14.64 -9.70
N TYR A 147 -45.18 -14.91 -8.58
CA TYR A 147 -44.91 -13.95 -7.54
C TYR A 147 -43.41 -13.71 -7.40
N LEU A 148 -43.02 -12.45 -7.25
CA LEU A 148 -41.67 -12.06 -6.86
C LEU A 148 -41.67 -11.82 -5.34
N ASN A 149 -40.87 -12.61 -4.62
CA ASN A 149 -40.60 -12.45 -3.19
C ASN A 149 -39.22 -11.83 -2.99
N LEU A 150 -39.08 -10.88 -2.07
CA LEU A 150 -37.79 -10.24 -1.76
C LEU A 150 -37.79 -9.63 -0.36
N MET A 151 -36.61 -9.30 0.17
CA MET A 151 -36.48 -8.47 1.36
C MET A 151 -36.48 -6.99 0.99
N ALA A 152 -37.32 -6.22 1.66
CA ALA A 152 -37.37 -4.76 1.53
C ALA A 152 -37.64 -4.11 2.90
N PRO A 153 -37.29 -2.84 3.10
CA PRO A 153 -37.67 -2.12 4.31
C PRO A 153 -39.13 -1.66 4.22
N ASN A 154 -39.76 -1.46 5.37
CA ASN A 154 -41.09 -0.86 5.47
C ASN A 154 -41.15 0.59 4.94
N ASN A 155 -40.13 1.38 5.26
CA ASN A 155 -39.93 2.76 4.81
C ASN A 155 -38.46 3.17 5.03
N ASN A 156 -38.08 4.35 4.54
CA ASN A 156 -36.69 4.84 4.64
C ASN A 156 -36.35 5.48 6.01
N VAL A 157 -37.30 5.52 6.95
CA VAL A 157 -37.19 6.14 8.27
C VAL A 157 -36.90 5.09 9.35
N ASP A 158 -37.85 4.20 9.60
CA ASP A 158 -37.79 3.18 10.66
C ASP A 158 -36.94 1.98 10.23
N ARG A 159 -36.87 1.71 8.92
CA ARG A 159 -36.05 0.65 8.30
C ARG A 159 -36.26 -0.71 8.96
N LEU A 160 -37.51 -1.02 9.26
CA LEU A 160 -37.91 -2.35 9.68
C LEU A 160 -37.90 -3.24 8.45
N TRP A 161 -37.13 -4.32 8.53
CA TRP A 161 -36.94 -5.25 7.43
C TRP A 161 -38.10 -6.24 7.40
N GLY A 162 -38.50 -6.62 6.19
CA GLY A 162 -39.63 -7.51 5.95
C GLY A 162 -39.46 -8.29 4.65
N ILE A 163 -40.06 -9.48 4.57
CA ILE A 163 -40.29 -10.16 3.31
C ILE A 163 -41.54 -9.60 2.63
N TYR A 164 -41.38 -9.16 1.40
CA TYR A 164 -42.45 -8.60 0.56
C TYR A 164 -42.69 -9.44 -0.69
N GLN A 165 -43.91 -9.33 -1.22
CA GLN A 165 -44.35 -10.04 -2.40
C GLN A 165 -45.18 -9.14 -3.31
N CYS A 166 -45.00 -9.25 -4.63
CA CYS A 166 -46.00 -8.87 -5.61
C CYS A 166 -46.18 -9.94 -6.69
N GLU A 167 -47.35 -9.95 -7.33
CA GLU A 167 -47.52 -10.66 -8.60
C GLU A 167 -46.69 -9.94 -9.67
N ILE A 168 -45.94 -10.66 -10.50
CA ILE A 168 -44.99 -10.06 -11.44
C ILE A 168 -45.29 -10.43 -12.89
N SER A 169 -45.22 -9.43 -13.77
CA SER A 169 -45.22 -9.62 -15.21
C SER A 169 -43.86 -10.13 -15.67
N LEU A 170 -43.81 -11.36 -16.18
CA LEU A 170 -42.59 -11.96 -16.74
C LEU A 170 -42.14 -11.32 -18.07
N THR A 171 -42.95 -10.42 -18.64
CA THR A 171 -42.60 -9.68 -19.86
C THR A 171 -41.95 -8.34 -19.55
N THR A 172 -42.42 -7.65 -18.51
CA THR A 172 -41.99 -6.26 -18.23
C THR A 172 -41.19 -6.12 -16.94
N GLY A 173 -41.31 -7.06 -16.00
CA GLY A 173 -40.74 -6.93 -14.66
C GLY A 173 -41.57 -6.11 -13.68
N ASN A 174 -42.73 -5.59 -14.12
CA ASN A 174 -43.60 -4.77 -13.28
C ASN A 174 -44.41 -5.63 -12.31
N CYS A 175 -44.72 -5.05 -11.15
CA CYS A 175 -45.73 -5.63 -10.27
C CYS A 175 -47.13 -5.45 -10.87
N VAL A 176 -47.88 -6.53 -10.97
CA VAL A 176 -49.24 -6.58 -11.51
C VAL A 176 -50.22 -6.93 -10.39
N GLY A 177 -50.26 -6.10 -9.35
CA GLY A 177 -51.11 -6.30 -8.18
C GLY A 177 -50.55 -5.60 -6.95
N GLU A 178 -51.11 -5.92 -5.79
CA GLU A 178 -50.66 -5.37 -4.51
C GLU A 178 -49.25 -5.84 -4.17
N TYR A 179 -48.44 -4.91 -3.65
CA TYR A 179 -47.15 -5.18 -3.01
C TYR A 179 -47.39 -5.33 -1.50
N ILE A 180 -47.29 -6.56 -0.99
CA ILE A 180 -47.70 -6.93 0.37
C ILE A 180 -46.52 -7.42 1.20
N GLY A 181 -46.52 -7.12 2.50
CA GLY A 181 -45.64 -7.79 3.46
C GLY A 181 -46.16 -9.18 3.79
N LEU A 182 -45.29 -10.18 3.83
CA LEU A 182 -45.64 -11.57 4.11
C LEU A 182 -45.41 -11.93 5.58
N TRP A 183 -44.14 -11.97 6.00
CA TRP A 183 -43.73 -12.48 7.30
C TRP A 183 -42.37 -11.89 7.68
N ASN A 184 -42.22 -11.49 8.95
CA ASN A 184 -41.04 -10.79 9.47
C ASN A 184 -40.11 -11.72 10.26
N GLY A 185 -40.19 -13.03 10.01
CA GLY A 185 -39.40 -14.04 10.70
C GLY A 185 -39.79 -14.28 12.17
N THR A 186 -38.81 -14.72 12.97
CA THR A 186 -38.99 -15.11 14.38
C THR A 186 -38.24 -14.23 15.38
N LEU A 187 -37.30 -13.41 14.90
CA LEU A 187 -36.60 -12.44 15.74
C LEU A 187 -37.48 -11.22 16.05
N PRO A 188 -37.13 -10.42 17.09
CA PRO A 188 -37.77 -9.13 17.33
C PRO A 188 -37.75 -8.27 16.07
N HIS A 189 -38.90 -7.75 15.64
CA HIS A 189 -39.03 -7.01 14.39
C HIS A 189 -38.42 -5.59 14.52
N ASP A 190 -37.10 -5.54 14.45
CA ASP A 190 -36.28 -4.34 14.47
C ASP A 190 -35.23 -4.34 13.34
N SER A 191 -34.44 -3.28 13.25
CA SER A 191 -33.46 -3.10 12.17
C SER A 191 -32.30 -4.13 12.16
N SER A 192 -32.16 -4.94 13.21
CA SER A 192 -31.14 -5.99 13.37
C SER A 192 -31.62 -7.39 12.95
N ALA A 193 -32.95 -7.62 12.87
CA ALA A 193 -33.54 -8.91 12.53
C ALA A 193 -33.14 -9.41 11.15
N ARG A 194 -33.15 -8.52 10.15
CA ARG A 194 -32.68 -8.78 8.77
C ARG A 194 -33.24 -10.08 8.20
N ASP A 195 -34.56 -10.20 8.18
CA ASP A 195 -35.25 -11.28 7.50
C ASP A 195 -35.06 -11.17 5.99
N GLU A 196 -34.37 -12.16 5.41
CA GLU A 196 -33.78 -12.10 4.08
C GLU A 196 -33.89 -13.46 3.36
N GLY A 197 -33.39 -13.55 2.12
CA GLY A 197 -33.31 -14.83 1.41
C GLY A 197 -34.61 -15.62 1.21
N PRO A 198 -35.78 -15.02 0.87
CA PRO A 198 -37.04 -15.77 0.80
C PRO A 198 -37.00 -16.88 -0.26
N LYS A 199 -37.54 -18.05 0.12
CA LYS A 199 -37.80 -19.21 -0.74
C LYS A 199 -39.21 -19.72 -0.47
N MET A 200 -40.12 -19.49 -1.41
CA MET A 200 -41.50 -19.96 -1.32
C MET A 200 -41.68 -21.23 -2.16
N PHE A 201 -42.36 -22.24 -1.62
CA PHE A 201 -42.72 -23.45 -2.33
C PHE A 201 -44.05 -24.03 -1.83
N PHE A 202 -44.69 -24.88 -2.64
CA PHE A 202 -45.97 -25.51 -2.31
C PHE A 202 -45.78 -27.02 -2.09
N LYS A 203 -46.30 -27.55 -0.98
CA LYS A 203 -46.23 -28.98 -0.63
C LYS A 203 -47.44 -29.36 0.23
N ASP A 204 -48.07 -30.50 -0.07
CA ASP A 204 -49.16 -31.11 0.71
C ASP A 204 -50.29 -30.13 1.11
N GLY A 205 -50.68 -29.25 0.19
CA GLY A 205 -51.75 -28.27 0.44
C GLY A 205 -51.34 -27.06 1.28
N PHE A 206 -50.04 -26.83 1.48
CA PHE A 206 -49.50 -25.66 2.17
C PHE A 206 -48.46 -24.93 1.31
N TYR A 207 -48.48 -23.60 1.41
CA TYR A 207 -47.39 -22.74 0.97
C TYR A 207 -46.41 -22.59 2.12
N TYR A 208 -45.13 -22.87 1.89
CA TYR A 208 -44.05 -22.66 2.84
C TYR A 208 -43.24 -21.44 2.42
N LEU A 209 -42.85 -20.62 3.39
CA LEU A 209 -41.93 -19.50 3.22
C LEU A 209 -40.73 -19.73 4.14
N LEU A 210 -39.62 -20.12 3.52
CA LEU A 210 -38.31 -20.28 4.15
C LEU A 210 -37.52 -18.99 3.97
N ILE A 211 -36.91 -18.51 5.05
CA ILE A 211 -36.12 -17.27 5.06
C ILE A 211 -34.81 -17.50 5.82
N ALA A 212 -33.90 -16.54 5.71
CA ALA A 212 -32.78 -16.37 6.61
C ALA A 212 -33.03 -15.16 7.53
N GLU A 213 -32.42 -15.14 8.72
CA GLU A 213 -32.49 -13.98 9.62
C GLU A 213 -31.23 -13.91 10.52
N GLY A 214 -31.03 -12.77 11.20
CA GLY A 214 -29.87 -12.49 12.04
C GLY A 214 -28.68 -11.88 11.31
N GLY A 215 -28.87 -11.35 10.10
CA GLY A 215 -27.79 -10.85 9.23
C GLY A 215 -26.87 -11.96 8.75
N THR A 216 -25.75 -11.64 8.10
CA THR A 216 -24.90 -12.64 7.40
C THR A 216 -23.68 -13.14 8.20
N ASP A 217 -23.59 -12.79 9.49
CA ASP A 217 -22.41 -13.06 10.33
C ASP A 217 -22.71 -14.16 11.37
N ASP A 218 -22.17 -14.09 12.58
CA ASP A 218 -22.31 -15.13 13.62
C ASP A 218 -23.77 -15.47 13.97
N LEU A 219 -24.70 -14.52 13.82
CA LEU A 219 -26.13 -14.70 14.12
C LEU A 219 -26.97 -15.27 12.95
N HIS A 220 -26.36 -15.56 11.80
CA HIS A 220 -27.07 -16.04 10.61
C HIS A 220 -27.73 -17.40 10.84
N ARG A 221 -29.04 -17.50 10.55
CA ARG A 221 -29.88 -18.70 10.73
C ARG A 221 -30.95 -18.83 9.65
N SER A 222 -31.59 -20.00 9.53
CA SER A 222 -32.79 -20.17 8.69
C SER A 222 -34.03 -20.53 9.50
N THR A 223 -35.17 -19.94 9.10
CA THR A 223 -36.49 -20.13 9.72
C THR A 223 -37.58 -20.31 8.67
N ILE A 224 -38.66 -21.00 9.03
CA ILE A 224 -39.74 -21.31 8.09
C ILE A 224 -41.13 -21.09 8.70
N ALA A 225 -42.07 -20.68 7.86
CA ALA A 225 -43.50 -20.61 8.18
C ALA A 225 -44.32 -21.24 7.06
N ARG A 226 -45.59 -21.59 7.34
CA ARG A 226 -46.54 -22.12 6.34
C ARG A 226 -47.89 -21.43 6.38
N SER A 227 -48.60 -21.46 5.26
CA SER A 227 -49.94 -20.89 5.08
C SER A 227 -50.78 -21.73 4.11
N ARG A 228 -52.12 -21.62 4.20
CA ARG A 228 -53.06 -22.18 3.19
C ARG A 228 -53.21 -21.29 1.96
N SER A 229 -52.65 -20.08 2.00
CA SER A 229 -52.70 -19.07 0.94
C SER A 229 -51.28 -18.51 0.72
N PRO A 230 -50.89 -18.19 -0.54
CA PRO A 230 -49.57 -17.62 -0.82
C PRO A 230 -49.39 -16.22 -0.21
N LYS A 231 -50.48 -15.57 0.25
CA LYS A 231 -50.45 -14.25 0.92
C LYS A 231 -50.45 -14.33 2.45
N GLY A 232 -50.43 -15.52 3.04
CA GLY A 232 -50.66 -15.71 4.47
C GLY A 232 -52.14 -15.86 4.86
N PRO A 233 -52.48 -15.81 6.16
CA PRO A 233 -51.56 -15.59 7.29
C PRO A 233 -50.57 -16.74 7.49
N TRP A 234 -49.37 -16.41 7.95
CA TRP A 234 -48.27 -17.37 8.12
C TRP A 234 -48.21 -17.90 9.55
N THR A 235 -48.15 -19.23 9.68
CA THR A 235 -47.90 -19.90 10.96
C THR A 235 -46.43 -20.30 11.00
N PRO A 236 -45.62 -19.86 11.98
CA PRO A 236 -44.23 -20.26 12.09
C PRO A 236 -44.10 -21.74 12.49
N ALA A 237 -43.02 -22.39 12.07
CA ALA A 237 -42.70 -23.74 12.53
C ALA A 237 -42.42 -23.74 14.04
N PRO A 238 -42.88 -24.77 14.78
CA PRO A 238 -42.69 -24.85 16.22
C PRO A 238 -41.22 -25.04 16.64
N ASN A 239 -40.35 -25.49 15.72
CA ASN A 239 -38.93 -25.77 15.93
C ASN A 239 -38.00 -24.73 15.28
N ASN A 240 -38.49 -23.52 14.99
CA ASN A 240 -37.60 -22.45 14.53
C ASN A 240 -36.57 -22.05 15.62
N PRO A 241 -35.34 -21.66 15.24
CA PRO A 241 -34.79 -21.76 13.90
C PRO A 241 -34.49 -23.20 13.51
N ILE A 242 -34.85 -23.57 12.27
CA ILE A 242 -34.67 -24.94 11.75
C ILE A 242 -33.21 -25.24 11.38
N LEU A 243 -32.36 -24.22 11.29
CA LEU A 243 -30.92 -24.33 11.05
C LEU A 243 -30.20 -23.16 11.73
N PHE A 244 -29.43 -23.45 12.79
CA PHE A 244 -28.63 -22.45 13.49
C PHE A 244 -27.48 -23.09 14.30
N ASN A 245 -26.29 -23.21 13.71
CA ASN A 245 -25.12 -23.70 14.44
C ASN A 245 -24.69 -22.78 15.60
N GLY A 246 -25.00 -21.48 15.52
CA GLY A 246 -24.66 -20.52 16.57
C GLY A 246 -25.33 -20.82 17.93
N ALA A 247 -26.39 -21.64 17.97
CA ALA A 247 -26.99 -22.14 19.21
C ALA A 247 -26.00 -22.93 20.09
N TYR A 248 -24.92 -23.45 19.50
CA TYR A 248 -23.89 -24.23 20.18
C TYR A 248 -22.64 -23.40 20.54
N GLY A 249 -22.67 -22.08 20.30
CA GLY A 249 -21.56 -21.14 20.53
C GLY A 249 -20.76 -20.83 19.25
N PHE A 250 -20.47 -19.56 19.03
CA PHE A 250 -19.87 -19.03 17.78
C PHE A 250 -18.41 -19.45 17.55
N ASP A 251 -17.72 -19.91 18.60
CA ASP A 251 -16.33 -20.38 18.53
C ASP A 251 -16.19 -21.89 18.78
N ASN A 252 -17.29 -22.57 19.13
CA ASN A 252 -17.26 -23.98 19.54
C ASN A 252 -17.31 -24.95 18.35
N LEU A 253 -17.93 -24.54 17.24
CA LEU A 253 -18.03 -25.33 16.01
C LEU A 253 -17.23 -24.67 14.87
N THR A 254 -16.60 -25.49 14.04
CA THR A 254 -15.88 -25.03 12.84
C THR A 254 -16.83 -24.47 11.78
N VAL A 255 -18.02 -25.06 11.63
CA VAL A 255 -19.05 -24.59 10.68
C VAL A 255 -19.96 -23.61 11.40
N GLN A 256 -20.02 -22.37 10.91
CA GLN A 256 -20.76 -21.26 11.52
C GLN A 256 -21.56 -20.48 10.46
N SER A 257 -22.43 -19.57 10.92
CA SER A 257 -23.24 -18.70 10.05
C SER A 257 -24.09 -19.48 9.05
N THR A 258 -24.85 -20.44 9.56
CA THR A 258 -25.65 -21.38 8.77
C THR A 258 -27.01 -20.77 8.42
N GLY A 259 -27.20 -20.28 7.20
CA GLY A 259 -28.48 -19.69 6.78
C GLY A 259 -28.68 -19.74 5.27
N HIS A 260 -29.57 -18.89 4.74
CA HIS A 260 -29.84 -18.81 3.30
C HIS A 260 -30.17 -20.17 2.65
N ALA A 261 -30.96 -20.99 3.34
CA ALA A 261 -31.28 -22.34 2.90
C ALA A 261 -32.25 -22.38 1.71
N THR A 262 -32.09 -23.38 0.82
CA THR A 262 -33.01 -23.72 -0.26
C THR A 262 -33.27 -25.23 -0.24
N PHE A 263 -34.52 -25.65 -0.40
CA PHE A 263 -34.91 -27.06 -0.34
C PHE A 263 -35.07 -27.68 -1.73
N VAL A 264 -34.78 -28.97 -1.81
CA VAL A 264 -35.03 -29.78 -3.00
C VAL A 264 -35.52 -31.17 -2.62
N GLU A 265 -36.49 -31.67 -3.37
CA GLU A 265 -36.93 -33.06 -3.33
C GLU A 265 -36.21 -33.85 -4.42
N THR A 266 -35.74 -35.06 -4.10
CA THR A 266 -35.13 -35.98 -5.05
C THR A 266 -36.17 -36.76 -5.86
N HIS A 267 -35.74 -37.40 -6.94
CA HIS A 267 -36.60 -38.32 -7.70
C HIS A 267 -37.08 -39.53 -6.88
N GLN A 268 -36.43 -39.83 -5.75
CA GLN A 268 -36.79 -40.92 -4.83
C GLN A 268 -37.71 -40.46 -3.68
N GLY A 269 -38.01 -39.15 -3.59
CA GLY A 269 -38.84 -38.57 -2.52
C GLY A 269 -38.06 -38.11 -1.28
N ASP A 270 -36.75 -38.34 -1.22
CA ASP A 270 -35.89 -37.78 -0.16
C ASP A 270 -35.76 -36.26 -0.30
N TRP A 271 -35.66 -35.54 0.81
CA TRP A 271 -35.52 -34.07 0.82
C TRP A 271 -34.16 -33.64 1.34
N TYR A 272 -33.59 -32.60 0.72
CA TYR A 272 -32.30 -32.01 1.09
C TYR A 272 -32.40 -30.48 1.13
N ALA A 273 -31.58 -29.87 1.98
CA ALA A 273 -31.39 -28.42 2.05
C ALA A 273 -29.96 -28.07 1.63
N THR A 274 -29.79 -27.14 0.70
CA THR A 274 -28.51 -26.44 0.50
C THR A 274 -28.52 -25.13 1.27
N PHE A 275 -27.42 -24.73 1.88
CA PHE A 275 -27.34 -23.52 2.69
C PHE A 275 -25.93 -22.94 2.68
N ILE A 276 -25.81 -21.67 3.06
CA ILE A 276 -24.52 -21.01 3.22
C ILE A 276 -23.96 -21.30 4.61
N ALA A 277 -22.65 -21.53 4.70
CA ALA A 277 -21.95 -21.48 5.98
C ALA A 277 -20.48 -21.07 5.78
N ARG A 278 -19.80 -20.76 6.88
CA ARG A 278 -18.38 -20.41 6.92
C ARG A 278 -17.61 -21.43 7.74
N ARG A 279 -16.39 -21.76 7.31
CA ARG A 279 -15.41 -22.47 8.15
C ARG A 279 -14.57 -21.48 8.94
N LYS A 280 -14.86 -21.34 10.23
CA LYS A 280 -14.07 -20.49 11.14
C LYS A 280 -12.81 -21.24 11.58
N ILE A 281 -11.65 -20.70 11.21
CA ILE A 281 -10.31 -21.22 11.54
C ILE A 281 -9.50 -20.07 12.13
N ASN A 282 -9.10 -20.20 13.39
CA ASN A 282 -8.40 -19.16 14.15
C ASN A 282 -9.07 -17.79 14.05
N GLY A 283 -10.40 -17.74 14.16
CA GLY A 283 -11.18 -16.50 14.08
C GLY A 283 -11.41 -15.95 12.66
N THR A 284 -10.92 -16.62 11.61
CA THR A 284 -11.06 -16.17 10.21
C THR A 284 -11.79 -17.21 9.35
N SER A 285 -12.23 -16.85 8.14
CA SER A 285 -12.86 -17.78 7.18
C SER A 285 -12.08 -17.80 5.85
N PRO A 286 -10.93 -18.48 5.77
CA PRO A 286 -9.99 -18.37 4.65
C PRO A 286 -10.54 -18.89 3.31
N LEU A 287 -11.61 -19.69 3.32
CA LEU A 287 -12.29 -20.19 2.11
C LEU A 287 -13.56 -19.40 1.77
N GLY A 288 -13.82 -18.32 2.50
CA GLY A 288 -15.01 -17.50 2.35
C GLY A 288 -16.29 -18.20 2.81
N ARG A 289 -17.41 -17.80 2.19
CA ARG A 289 -18.74 -18.40 2.40
C ARG A 289 -18.96 -19.54 1.41
N GLU A 290 -19.22 -20.73 1.94
CA GLU A 290 -19.28 -21.98 1.19
C GLU A 290 -20.72 -22.52 1.12
N THR A 291 -20.99 -23.39 0.15
CA THR A 291 -22.26 -24.11 0.02
C THR A 291 -22.18 -25.45 0.74
N PHE A 292 -23.04 -25.64 1.74
CA PHE A 292 -23.21 -26.89 2.47
C PHE A 292 -24.56 -27.52 2.09
N MET A 293 -24.70 -28.81 2.40
CA MET A 293 -25.94 -29.56 2.19
C MET A 293 -26.24 -30.47 3.39
N THR A 294 -27.51 -30.64 3.71
CA THR A 294 -27.97 -31.57 4.75
C THR A 294 -29.33 -32.19 4.38
N THR A 295 -29.74 -33.24 5.08
CA THR A 295 -31.02 -33.93 4.90
C THR A 295 -32.17 -33.18 5.56
N ILE A 296 -33.37 -33.40 5.05
CA ILE A 296 -34.63 -32.93 5.63
C ILE A 296 -35.55 -34.13 5.86
N GLU A 297 -36.02 -34.27 7.09
CA GLU A 297 -37.14 -35.14 7.43
C GLU A 297 -38.41 -34.32 7.62
N TRP A 298 -39.55 -34.79 7.10
CA TRP A 298 -40.84 -34.14 7.32
C TRP A 298 -41.59 -34.83 8.47
N LYS A 299 -41.83 -34.11 9.57
CA LYS A 299 -42.58 -34.57 10.74
C LYS A 299 -43.76 -33.64 10.99
N ASP A 300 -44.98 -34.20 11.04
CA ASP A 300 -46.22 -33.43 11.24
C ASP A 300 -46.41 -32.25 10.26
N GLY A 301 -45.89 -32.43 9.03
CA GLY A 301 -45.88 -31.40 7.99
C GLY A 301 -44.88 -30.26 8.24
N TRP A 302 -43.83 -30.47 9.03
CA TRP A 302 -42.74 -29.51 9.24
C TRP A 302 -41.38 -30.13 8.91
N PRO A 303 -40.44 -29.35 8.35
CA PRO A 303 -39.10 -29.84 8.05
C PRO A 303 -38.23 -29.89 9.32
N VAL A 304 -37.46 -30.96 9.45
CA VAL A 304 -36.44 -31.17 10.48
C VAL A 304 -35.11 -31.41 9.76
N LEU A 305 -34.18 -30.46 9.87
CA LEU A 305 -32.88 -30.54 9.20
C LEU A 305 -31.89 -31.28 10.10
N ASN A 306 -31.07 -32.16 9.50
CA ASN A 306 -30.03 -32.93 10.18
C ASN A 306 -30.44 -33.57 11.52
N GLU A 307 -31.68 -34.07 11.65
CA GLU A 307 -32.19 -34.63 12.91
C GLU A 307 -32.07 -33.65 14.12
N ASN A 308 -32.11 -32.32 13.88
CA ASN A 308 -31.84 -31.25 14.86
C ASN A 308 -30.41 -31.24 15.45
N ARG A 309 -29.46 -31.94 14.85
CA ARG A 309 -28.05 -31.91 15.23
C ARG A 309 -27.30 -30.73 14.58
N PRO A 310 -26.23 -30.21 15.21
CA PRO A 310 -25.38 -29.21 14.57
C PRO A 310 -24.77 -29.76 13.27
N ILE A 311 -24.51 -28.88 12.31
CA ILE A 311 -23.79 -29.23 11.09
C ILE A 311 -22.29 -29.34 11.40
N LEU A 312 -21.68 -30.51 11.19
CA LEU A 312 -20.24 -30.71 11.35
C LEU A 312 -19.54 -30.99 10.00
N LEU A 313 -18.21 -30.82 9.98
CA LEU A 313 -17.40 -30.99 8.76
C LEU A 313 -17.17 -32.46 8.34
N SER A 314 -17.39 -33.41 9.23
CA SER A 314 -17.01 -34.82 9.06
C SER A 314 -18.20 -35.79 8.95
N GLU A 315 -19.40 -35.27 8.76
CA GLU A 315 -20.64 -36.06 8.75
C GLU A 315 -21.09 -36.35 7.31
N SER A 316 -21.32 -37.64 7.03
CA SER A 316 -22.10 -38.06 5.85
C SER A 316 -23.59 -37.96 6.21
N PHE A 317 -24.41 -37.46 5.29
CA PHE A 317 -25.85 -37.28 5.52
C PHE A 317 -26.70 -38.00 4.45
N GLY A 318 -27.68 -38.79 4.89
CA GLY A 318 -28.67 -39.40 4.02
C GLY A 318 -28.19 -40.57 3.17
N THR A 319 -28.86 -40.77 2.03
CA THR A 319 -28.66 -41.85 1.05
C THR A 319 -27.75 -41.44 -0.11
N ALA A 320 -27.43 -40.14 -0.22
CA ALA A 320 -26.53 -39.62 -1.24
C ALA A 320 -25.12 -40.23 -1.06
N PRO A 321 -24.44 -40.64 -2.15
CA PRO A 321 -23.10 -41.19 -2.04
C PRO A 321 -22.12 -40.13 -1.51
N ASP A 322 -21.08 -40.55 -0.79
CA ASP A 322 -19.97 -39.65 -0.47
C ASP A 322 -19.34 -39.11 -1.79
N GLN A 323 -18.87 -37.86 -1.77
CA GLN A 323 -18.14 -37.28 -2.90
C GLN A 323 -16.96 -38.18 -3.29
N LYS A 324 -16.78 -38.46 -4.59
CA LYS A 324 -15.66 -39.31 -5.05
C LYS A 324 -14.31 -38.58 -4.81
N TYR A 325 -13.39 -39.26 -4.12
CA TYR A 325 -12.01 -38.83 -3.78
C TYR A 325 -11.22 -38.26 -4.98
N PRO A 326 -10.26 -37.34 -4.72
CA PRO A 326 -10.28 -35.96 -5.17
C PRO A 326 -10.39 -35.82 -6.70
N PRO A 327 -11.10 -34.78 -7.19
CA PRO A 327 -11.17 -34.48 -8.61
C PRO A 327 -9.77 -34.41 -9.21
N ALA A 328 -9.62 -34.88 -10.46
CA ALA A 328 -8.37 -34.89 -11.17
C ALA A 328 -7.68 -33.51 -11.10
N ALA A 329 -6.34 -33.52 -11.03
CA ALA A 329 -5.57 -32.28 -11.02
C ALA A 329 -5.99 -31.42 -12.22
N PHE A 330 -6.53 -30.23 -11.95
CA PHE A 330 -6.95 -29.34 -13.01
C PHE A 330 -5.72 -28.85 -13.76
N ARG A 331 -5.77 -28.92 -15.09
CA ARG A 331 -4.72 -28.42 -15.96
C ARG A 331 -5.35 -27.72 -17.16
N ASP A 332 -5.05 -26.43 -17.30
CA ASP A 332 -5.39 -25.67 -18.50
C ASP A 332 -4.10 -25.26 -19.22
N THR A 333 -4.05 -25.54 -20.53
CA THR A 333 -2.94 -25.21 -21.42
C THR A 333 -3.24 -24.00 -22.30
N PHE A 334 -4.46 -23.45 -22.24
CA PHE A 334 -4.90 -22.29 -23.02
C PHE A 334 -4.74 -22.47 -24.55
N ARG A 335 -4.83 -23.71 -25.03
CA ARG A 335 -4.81 -24.04 -26.48
C ARG A 335 -6.10 -23.66 -27.20
N SER A 336 -7.21 -23.62 -26.47
CA SER A 336 -8.50 -23.18 -26.98
C SER A 336 -8.54 -21.64 -27.08
N ASN A 337 -9.29 -21.12 -28.06
CA ASN A 337 -9.60 -19.69 -28.19
C ASN A 337 -10.60 -19.18 -27.15
N VAL A 338 -11.14 -20.09 -26.33
CA VAL A 338 -12.00 -19.82 -25.17
C VAL A 338 -11.35 -20.47 -23.94
N VAL A 339 -11.22 -19.72 -22.85
CA VAL A 339 -10.70 -20.24 -21.58
C VAL A 339 -11.75 -21.11 -20.88
N ASP A 340 -11.31 -22.06 -20.05
CA ASP A 340 -12.21 -22.88 -19.25
C ASP A 340 -13.17 -22.02 -18.40
N SER A 341 -14.43 -22.46 -18.25
CA SER A 341 -15.47 -21.69 -17.55
C SER A 341 -15.19 -21.46 -16.07
N SER A 342 -14.20 -22.15 -15.49
CA SER A 342 -13.76 -21.94 -14.11
C SER A 342 -12.80 -20.75 -13.91
N TRP A 343 -12.48 -20.02 -14.98
CA TRP A 343 -11.75 -18.75 -14.92
C TRP A 343 -12.69 -17.56 -14.78
N TYR A 344 -12.30 -16.62 -13.93
CA TYR A 344 -13.02 -15.39 -13.62
C TYR A 344 -12.13 -14.18 -13.85
N GLN A 345 -12.72 -13.01 -14.03
CA GLN A 345 -12.09 -11.71 -13.92
C GLN A 345 -12.70 -10.97 -12.74
N LEU A 346 -11.95 -10.02 -12.20
CA LEU A 346 -12.48 -9.06 -11.26
C LEU A 346 -13.22 -8.01 -12.08
N ARG A 347 -14.53 -7.91 -11.89
CA ARG A 347 -15.48 -7.03 -12.59
C ARG A 347 -15.64 -7.32 -14.08
N THR A 348 -16.62 -6.66 -14.67
CA THR A 348 -16.91 -6.77 -16.10
C THR A 348 -15.83 -6.01 -16.88
N PRO A 349 -15.10 -6.64 -17.82
CA PRO A 349 -14.06 -5.96 -18.58
C PRO A 349 -14.64 -4.95 -19.56
N TYR A 350 -14.10 -3.72 -19.63
CA TYR A 350 -14.46 -2.74 -20.67
C TYR A 350 -13.99 -3.16 -22.07
N THR A 351 -12.83 -3.82 -22.11
CA THR A 351 -12.19 -4.31 -23.33
C THR A 351 -11.56 -5.67 -23.05
N LYS A 352 -11.42 -6.48 -24.10
CA LYS A 352 -10.79 -7.80 -23.97
C LYS A 352 -9.30 -7.61 -23.64
N ASN A 353 -8.91 -7.93 -22.42
CA ASN A 353 -7.55 -7.76 -21.89
C ASN A 353 -6.73 -9.06 -21.85
N TYR A 354 -7.22 -10.15 -22.44
CA TYR A 354 -6.44 -11.37 -22.66
C TYR A 354 -6.84 -12.10 -23.95
N LYS A 355 -5.93 -12.95 -24.46
CA LYS A 355 -6.14 -13.84 -25.61
C LYS A 355 -5.60 -15.23 -25.30
N SER A 356 -6.38 -16.26 -25.58
CA SER A 356 -5.96 -17.67 -25.56
C SER A 356 -6.02 -18.28 -26.97
N GLY A 357 -5.41 -19.45 -27.17
CA GLY A 357 -5.43 -20.15 -28.46
C GLY A 357 -4.58 -19.49 -29.56
N THR A 358 -3.79 -18.47 -29.21
CA THR A 358 -2.89 -17.77 -30.15
C THR A 358 -1.55 -18.48 -30.33
N HIS A 359 -1.19 -19.40 -29.42
CA HIS A 359 0.11 -20.08 -29.41
C HIS A 359 -0.04 -21.56 -29.79
N ARG A 360 0.74 -22.03 -30.78
CA ARG A 360 0.72 -23.43 -31.26
C ARG A 360 0.98 -24.47 -30.15
N ASN A 361 1.73 -24.08 -29.11
CA ASN A 361 2.07 -24.92 -27.96
C ASN A 361 1.20 -24.68 -26.71
N GLY A 362 0.15 -23.85 -26.83
CA GLY A 362 -0.65 -23.39 -25.69
C GLY A 362 -0.03 -22.17 -25.00
N GLY A 363 -0.85 -21.36 -24.35
CA GLY A 363 -0.45 -20.10 -23.71
C GLY A 363 -1.58 -19.07 -23.69
N ILE A 364 -1.55 -18.20 -22.69
CA ILE A 364 -2.45 -17.04 -22.59
C ILE A 364 -1.61 -15.77 -22.63
N THR A 365 -2.06 -14.78 -23.38
CA THR A 365 -1.41 -13.47 -23.48
C THR A 365 -2.32 -12.41 -22.88
N PHE A 366 -1.82 -11.64 -21.93
CA PHE A 366 -2.53 -10.50 -21.35
C PHE A 366 -2.15 -9.22 -22.08
N THR A 367 -3.13 -8.36 -22.32
CA THR A 367 -2.92 -6.97 -22.73
C THR A 367 -2.89 -6.14 -21.45
N PRO A 368 -1.72 -5.61 -21.04
CA PRO A 368 -1.60 -4.89 -19.79
C PRO A 368 -2.46 -3.63 -19.80
N ASN A 369 -3.01 -3.28 -18.65
CA ASN A 369 -3.72 -2.03 -18.41
C ASN A 369 -3.22 -1.41 -17.10
N VAL A 370 -3.69 -0.20 -16.80
CA VAL A 370 -3.26 0.56 -15.62
C VAL A 370 -3.83 0.03 -14.30
N PHE A 371 -4.67 -1.01 -14.35
CA PHE A 371 -5.40 -1.50 -13.20
C PHE A 371 -4.76 -2.76 -12.60
N SER A 372 -4.54 -2.71 -11.30
CA SER A 372 -4.05 -3.76 -10.40
C SER A 372 -5.21 -4.46 -9.68
N LEU A 373 -4.92 -5.54 -8.97
CA LEU A 373 -5.91 -6.29 -8.18
C LEU A 373 -6.52 -5.47 -7.03
N SER A 374 -5.85 -4.40 -6.57
CA SER A 374 -6.30 -3.55 -5.46
C SER A 374 -7.24 -2.41 -5.87
N GLU A 375 -7.27 -2.07 -7.16
CA GLU A 375 -8.11 -0.97 -7.65
C GLU A 375 -9.55 -1.40 -7.88
N ARG A 376 -10.47 -0.43 -7.88
CA ARG A 376 -11.90 -0.66 -8.11
C ARG A 376 -12.24 -0.87 -9.60
N ASP A 377 -11.34 -1.49 -10.36
CA ASP A 377 -11.54 -1.71 -11.79
C ASP A 377 -11.09 -3.11 -12.24
N THR A 378 -11.04 -3.37 -13.56
CA THR A 378 -10.80 -4.68 -14.17
C THR A 378 -9.32 -4.82 -14.58
N PRO A 379 -8.48 -5.44 -13.73
CA PRO A 379 -7.08 -5.68 -14.06
C PRO A 379 -6.94 -6.69 -15.21
N ALA A 380 -5.79 -6.65 -15.89
CA ALA A 380 -5.38 -7.66 -16.87
C ALA A 380 -5.05 -9.00 -16.20
N ALA A 381 -6.06 -9.68 -15.65
CA ALA A 381 -5.93 -10.91 -14.89
C ALA A 381 -7.08 -11.89 -15.17
N ILE A 382 -6.78 -13.19 -15.01
CA ILE A 382 -7.77 -14.26 -14.82
C ILE A 382 -7.52 -14.94 -13.48
N LEU A 383 -8.60 -15.28 -12.79
CA LEU A 383 -8.64 -15.73 -11.40
C LEU A 383 -9.38 -17.06 -11.32
N ARG A 384 -9.01 -17.90 -10.36
CA ARG A 384 -9.69 -19.17 -10.08
C ARG A 384 -9.87 -19.33 -8.58
N LYS A 385 -11.04 -19.81 -8.18
CA LYS A 385 -11.40 -19.99 -6.76
C LYS A 385 -10.43 -20.95 -6.06
N GLN A 386 -9.96 -20.58 -4.87
CA GLN A 386 -9.22 -21.48 -3.99
C GLN A 386 -10.16 -22.57 -3.47
N LYS A 387 -9.86 -23.86 -3.75
CA LYS A 387 -10.78 -24.97 -3.43
C LYS A 387 -10.51 -25.69 -2.10
N SER A 388 -9.36 -25.44 -1.47
CA SER A 388 -8.91 -26.15 -0.27
C SER A 388 -7.98 -25.26 0.56
N LEU A 389 -7.92 -25.52 1.88
CA LEU A 389 -6.92 -24.91 2.78
C LEU A 389 -5.49 -25.32 2.39
N ASN A 390 -5.34 -26.56 1.90
CA ASN A 390 -4.09 -27.12 1.42
C ASN A 390 -4.21 -27.38 -0.09
N MET A 391 -3.49 -26.60 -0.89
CA MET A 391 -3.51 -26.68 -2.34
C MET A 391 -2.14 -26.31 -2.91
N THR A 392 -1.72 -27.04 -3.94
CA THR A 392 -0.53 -26.71 -4.72
C THR A 392 -0.97 -26.24 -6.10
N PHE A 393 -0.36 -25.16 -6.60
CA PHE A 393 -0.55 -24.73 -7.99
C PHE A 393 0.78 -24.39 -8.66
N SER A 394 0.81 -24.51 -9.97
CA SER A 394 1.97 -24.16 -10.80
C SER A 394 1.54 -23.49 -12.09
N ALA A 395 2.33 -22.52 -12.51
CA ALA A 395 2.21 -21.86 -13.79
C ALA A 395 3.59 -21.83 -14.46
N SER A 396 3.60 -21.83 -15.79
CA SER A 396 4.82 -21.68 -16.57
C SER A 396 4.73 -20.37 -17.32
N LEU A 397 5.72 -19.51 -17.14
CA LEU A 397 5.82 -18.28 -17.91
C LEU A 397 6.45 -18.60 -19.27
N LEU A 398 5.73 -18.28 -20.34
CA LEU A 398 6.25 -18.41 -21.70
C LEU A 398 7.16 -17.21 -22.03
N PRO A 399 8.21 -17.38 -22.85
CA PRO A 399 9.07 -16.28 -23.27
C PRO A 399 8.26 -15.18 -23.98
N THR A 400 8.57 -13.92 -23.70
CA THR A 400 8.02 -12.77 -24.42
C THR A 400 8.85 -12.48 -25.66
N THR A 401 8.22 -11.98 -26.73
CA THR A 401 8.93 -11.61 -27.98
C THR A 401 9.77 -10.34 -27.85
N THR A 402 9.51 -9.54 -26.80
CA THR A 402 10.22 -8.32 -26.41
C THR A 402 10.33 -8.27 -24.88
N SER A 403 11.24 -7.48 -24.31
CA SER A 403 11.21 -7.18 -22.87
C SER A 403 9.88 -6.55 -22.47
N LEU A 404 9.40 -6.86 -21.26
CA LEU A 404 8.28 -6.15 -20.66
C LEU A 404 8.69 -4.67 -20.44
N GLY A 405 7.81 -3.74 -20.77
CA GLY A 405 8.08 -2.31 -20.59
C GLY A 405 8.13 -1.89 -19.12
N TYR A 406 8.52 -0.64 -18.85
CA TYR A 406 8.48 -0.03 -17.51
C TYR A 406 7.12 -0.28 -16.82
N LEU A 407 7.14 -0.79 -15.58
CA LEU A 407 5.97 -1.18 -14.77
C LEU A 407 5.10 -2.35 -15.29
N GLN A 408 5.49 -3.01 -16.39
CA GLN A 408 4.82 -4.22 -16.83
C GLN A 408 5.44 -5.43 -16.11
N SER A 409 4.65 -6.08 -15.25
CA SER A 409 5.02 -7.34 -14.63
C SER A 409 3.97 -8.40 -14.91
N ILE A 410 4.41 -9.66 -15.02
CA ILE A 410 3.53 -10.82 -15.09
C ILE A 410 3.86 -11.74 -13.92
N ALA A 411 2.85 -12.09 -13.13
CA ALA A 411 3.02 -12.85 -11.90
C ALA A 411 1.89 -13.87 -11.72
N PRO A 412 2.19 -15.14 -11.40
CA PRO A 412 1.25 -15.96 -10.64
C PRO A 412 1.12 -15.39 -9.22
N SER A 413 -0.12 -15.20 -8.77
CA SER A 413 -0.44 -14.67 -7.43
C SER A 413 -1.42 -15.58 -6.71
N SER A 414 -1.27 -15.71 -5.39
CA SER A 414 -2.31 -16.24 -4.50
C SER A 414 -2.66 -15.19 -3.44
N THR A 415 -3.95 -14.87 -3.34
CA THR A 415 -4.47 -13.87 -2.40
C THR A 415 -5.44 -14.54 -1.45
N LEU A 416 -5.09 -14.54 -0.16
CA LEU A 416 -5.96 -14.95 0.95
C LEU A 416 -6.44 -13.67 1.65
N HIS A 417 -7.74 -13.41 1.56
CA HIS A 417 -8.51 -12.37 2.26
C HIS A 417 -7.71 -11.23 2.94
N ARG A 418 -7.78 -10.01 2.38
CA ARG A 418 -7.38 -8.68 2.91
C ARG A 418 -5.98 -8.48 3.54
N SER A 419 -5.20 -9.50 3.87
CA SER A 419 -3.92 -9.32 4.59
C SER A 419 -2.78 -10.25 4.17
N LEU A 420 -2.99 -11.26 3.31
CA LEU A 420 -1.93 -12.17 2.88
C LEU A 420 -1.94 -12.36 1.35
N SER A 421 -0.96 -11.76 0.67
CA SER A 421 -0.70 -11.99 -0.76
C SER A 421 0.70 -12.57 -0.93
N GLN A 422 0.82 -13.71 -1.61
CA GLN A 422 2.11 -14.18 -2.14
C GLN A 422 2.11 -13.91 -3.65
N MET A 423 2.96 -12.98 -4.09
CA MET A 423 3.22 -12.69 -5.50
C MET A 423 4.66 -13.07 -5.85
N VAL A 424 4.84 -13.80 -6.95
CA VAL A 424 6.15 -14.02 -7.56
C VAL A 424 6.15 -13.31 -8.91
N SER A 425 6.76 -12.14 -9.00
CA SER A 425 6.84 -11.34 -10.23
C SER A 425 8.09 -11.68 -11.05
N PHE A 426 7.95 -11.69 -12.37
CA PHE A 426 9.04 -11.97 -13.31
C PHE A 426 9.21 -10.81 -14.29
N ASN A 427 10.45 -10.33 -14.42
CA ASN A 427 10.82 -9.26 -15.36
C ASN A 427 11.88 -9.73 -16.39
N SER A 428 12.12 -11.04 -16.56
CA SER A 428 13.20 -11.58 -17.42
C SER A 428 12.74 -12.53 -18.53
N ILE A 429 13.61 -12.71 -19.53
CA ILE A 429 13.36 -13.34 -20.86
C ILE A 429 13.37 -14.89 -20.80
N ALA A 430 13.66 -15.50 -19.66
CA ALA A 430 13.83 -16.95 -19.56
C ALA A 430 12.56 -17.66 -19.05
N GLY A 431 12.17 -18.76 -19.72
CA GLY A 431 11.04 -19.57 -19.31
C GLY A 431 11.26 -20.17 -17.92
N ILE A 432 10.46 -19.73 -16.95
CA ILE A 432 10.53 -20.18 -15.56
C ILE A 432 9.28 -21.01 -15.23
N ILE A 433 9.49 -22.18 -14.62
CA ILE A 433 8.43 -23.00 -14.02
C ILE A 433 8.30 -22.58 -12.56
N VAL A 434 7.15 -22.04 -12.17
CA VAL A 434 6.87 -21.64 -10.78
C VAL A 434 6.09 -22.74 -10.09
N LEU A 435 6.63 -23.28 -9.01
CA LEU A 435 5.96 -24.18 -8.08
C LEU A 435 5.65 -23.43 -6.78
N ALA A 436 4.37 -23.12 -6.54
CA ALA A 436 3.92 -22.50 -5.29
C ALA A 436 3.11 -23.53 -4.48
N THR A 437 3.52 -23.76 -3.23
CA THR A 437 2.85 -24.69 -2.31
C THR A 437 2.22 -23.87 -1.18
N ILE A 438 0.89 -23.87 -1.08
CA ILE A 438 0.19 -23.29 0.08
C ILE A 438 0.07 -24.40 1.13
N THR A 439 0.96 -24.36 2.13
CA THR A 439 0.88 -25.20 3.32
C THR A 439 0.61 -24.33 4.54
N TRP A 440 -0.48 -24.57 5.24
CA TRP A 440 -0.62 -24.14 6.63
C TRP A 440 0.31 -25.01 7.47
N ALA A 441 1.54 -24.54 7.72
CA ALA A 441 2.45 -25.19 8.63
C ALA A 441 1.87 -25.10 10.05
N GLN A 442 1.40 -26.24 10.57
CA GLN A 442 1.33 -26.43 12.00
C GLN A 442 2.76 -26.33 12.51
N ASN A 443 3.11 -25.26 13.22
CA ASN A 443 4.38 -25.15 13.93
C ASN A 443 4.40 -26.19 15.07
N LEU A 444 4.73 -27.43 14.72
CA LEU A 444 5.32 -28.43 15.58
C LEU A 444 6.77 -28.62 15.09
N ALA A 445 7.63 -27.65 15.39
CA ALA A 445 9.06 -27.84 15.24
C ALA A 445 9.59 -28.55 16.50
N THR A 446 9.57 -29.87 16.49
CA THR A 446 10.47 -30.69 17.32
C THR A 446 11.77 -30.87 16.55
N THR A 447 12.77 -30.03 16.81
CA THR A 447 14.16 -30.31 16.46
C THR A 447 14.83 -31.00 17.65
N HIS A 448 15.46 -32.15 17.41
CA HIS A 448 16.26 -32.83 18.43
C HIS A 448 17.45 -31.93 18.84
N PRO A 449 17.76 -31.82 20.15
CA PRO A 449 18.82 -30.94 20.61
C PRO A 449 20.19 -31.55 20.29
N HIS A 450 20.93 -30.89 19.39
CA HIS A 450 22.38 -30.85 19.54
C HIS A 450 22.66 -30.08 20.85
N ASN A 451 23.52 -30.61 21.72
CA ASN A 451 23.82 -30.08 23.05
C ASN A 451 23.94 -28.54 23.04
N ALA A 452 23.02 -27.85 23.73
CA ALA A 452 23.11 -26.41 23.92
C ALA A 452 24.40 -26.08 24.68
N GLN A 453 25.19 -25.15 24.16
CA GLN A 453 26.43 -24.67 24.79
C GLN A 453 26.29 -23.20 25.14
N LEU A 454 26.91 -22.79 26.24
CA LEU A 454 26.99 -21.42 26.71
C LEU A 454 28.43 -21.13 27.14
N LYS A 455 29.00 -20.03 26.66
CA LYS A 455 30.37 -19.61 26.97
C LYS A 455 30.39 -18.14 27.32
N VAL A 456 30.90 -17.83 28.51
CA VAL A 456 31.06 -16.46 29.03
C VAL A 456 32.55 -16.13 29.15
N TYR A 457 32.88 -14.86 29.04
CA TYR A 457 34.27 -14.39 29.00
C TYR A 457 34.51 -13.37 30.13
N PRO A 458 35.39 -13.68 31.10
CA PRO A 458 35.69 -12.74 32.18
C PRO A 458 36.35 -11.46 31.66
N ARG A 459 35.94 -10.31 32.21
CA ARG A 459 36.57 -9.01 31.95
C ARG A 459 37.88 -8.90 32.74
N PRO A 460 39.01 -8.50 32.12
CA PRO A 460 40.22 -8.15 32.85
C PRO A 460 39.94 -7.03 33.86
N THR A 461 40.46 -7.17 35.08
CA THR A 461 40.19 -6.24 36.20
C THR A 461 40.52 -4.78 35.84
N GLU A 462 41.52 -4.57 34.98
CA GLU A 462 42.00 -3.27 34.50
C GLU A 462 41.04 -2.59 33.51
N MET A 463 40.16 -3.35 32.85
CA MET A 463 39.17 -2.77 31.94
C MET A 463 38.09 -2.03 32.75
N PRO A 464 37.70 -0.81 32.37
CA PRO A 464 36.63 -0.11 33.08
C PRO A 464 35.26 -0.80 32.91
N THR A 465 34.39 -0.62 33.89
CA THR A 465 33.01 -1.14 33.94
C THR A 465 32.02 -0.03 34.23
N LYS A 466 30.75 -0.24 33.88
CA LYS A 466 29.61 0.57 34.30
C LYS A 466 28.62 -0.31 35.07
N ASP A 467 28.00 0.21 36.13
CA ASP A 467 27.15 -0.55 37.06
C ASP A 467 25.64 -0.34 36.85
N SER A 468 25.26 0.43 35.83
CA SER A 468 23.86 0.67 35.46
C SER A 468 23.07 -0.61 35.15
N PHE A 469 23.74 -1.69 34.74
CA PHE A 469 23.12 -2.97 34.41
C PHE A 469 23.80 -4.16 35.10
N SER A 470 23.01 -5.17 35.45
CA SER A 470 23.49 -6.51 35.79
C SER A 470 22.85 -7.51 34.84
N VAL A 471 23.66 -8.40 34.26
CA VAL A 471 23.20 -9.35 33.23
C VAL A 471 23.53 -10.78 33.64
N MET A 472 22.54 -11.66 33.54
CA MET A 472 22.68 -13.09 33.77
C MET A 472 22.22 -13.85 32.52
N VAL A 473 22.89 -14.95 32.22
CA VAL A 473 22.54 -15.84 31.11
C VAL A 473 22.53 -17.30 31.56
N ARG A 474 21.72 -18.13 30.91
CA ARG A 474 21.75 -19.58 31.12
C ARG A 474 21.27 -20.35 29.91
N SER A 475 21.75 -21.58 29.73
CA SER A 475 21.00 -22.54 28.92
C SER A 475 19.68 -22.87 29.65
N PRO A 476 18.57 -23.14 28.93
CA PRO A 476 17.29 -23.46 29.56
C PRO A 476 17.44 -24.55 30.62
N LYS A 477 16.91 -24.26 31.82
CA LYS A 477 16.92 -25.16 33.00
C LYS A 477 18.32 -25.43 33.60
N THR A 478 19.31 -24.60 33.32
CA THR A 478 20.62 -24.61 34.00
C THR A 478 20.74 -23.45 35.00
N GLU A 479 21.85 -23.37 35.74
CA GLU A 479 22.12 -22.26 36.65
C GLU A 479 22.39 -20.96 35.87
N TRP A 480 22.02 -19.83 36.48
CA TRP A 480 22.30 -18.50 35.95
C TRP A 480 23.77 -18.15 36.13
N VAL A 481 24.40 -17.69 35.05
CA VAL A 481 25.80 -17.27 35.02
C VAL A 481 25.85 -15.75 34.80
N PRO A 482 26.55 -14.97 35.64
CA PRO A 482 26.69 -13.53 35.45
C PRO A 482 27.58 -13.22 34.24
N LEU A 483 27.28 -12.12 33.54
CA LEU A 483 28.17 -11.51 32.55
C LEU A 483 28.86 -10.29 33.15
N ASP A 484 30.14 -10.15 32.87
CA ASP A 484 30.88 -8.93 33.18
C ASP A 484 30.50 -7.79 32.23
N ILE A 485 30.37 -6.58 32.78
CA ILE A 485 30.08 -5.37 32.02
C ILE A 485 31.37 -4.62 31.71
N TYR A 486 31.48 -4.15 30.48
CA TYR A 486 32.52 -3.27 29.97
C TYR A 486 31.97 -1.85 29.80
N LEU A 487 32.81 -0.85 30.06
CA LEU A 487 32.48 0.56 29.78
C LEU A 487 32.73 0.90 28.31
N ALA A 488 31.66 1.24 27.58
CA ALA A 488 31.74 1.87 26.26
C ALA A 488 31.64 3.40 26.39
N LYS A 489 32.42 4.14 25.61
CA LYS A 489 32.31 5.61 25.55
C LYS A 489 31.68 6.04 24.24
N LEU A 490 30.83 7.05 24.33
CA LEU A 490 29.98 7.58 23.28
C LEU A 490 30.16 9.10 23.18
N SER A 491 29.63 9.73 22.14
CA SER A 491 29.74 11.18 21.94
C SER A 491 28.40 11.88 21.95
N LEU A 492 28.38 13.09 22.52
CA LEU A 492 27.33 14.08 22.35
C LEU A 492 27.97 15.40 21.94
N VAL A 493 27.69 15.85 20.71
CA VAL A 493 28.23 17.14 20.22
C VAL A 493 27.25 18.27 20.53
N ASN A 494 27.78 19.34 21.15
CA ASN A 494 27.08 20.61 21.30
C ASN A 494 27.07 21.35 19.95
N THR A 495 25.88 21.53 19.38
CA THR A 495 25.69 22.13 18.05
C THR A 495 25.97 23.64 17.99
N THR A 496 26.05 24.32 19.13
CA THR A 496 26.36 25.76 19.19
C THR A 496 27.85 26.01 19.24
N THR A 497 28.60 25.20 20.00
CA THR A 497 30.04 25.41 20.24
C THR A 497 30.93 24.46 19.46
N GLY A 498 30.38 23.37 18.89
CA GLY A 498 31.13 22.30 18.24
C GLY A 498 31.90 21.41 19.22
N THR A 499 31.76 21.61 20.54
CA THR A 499 32.47 20.82 21.55
C THR A 499 31.78 19.48 21.79
N GLY A 500 32.55 18.39 21.78
CA GLY A 500 32.07 17.05 22.14
C GLY A 500 32.07 16.81 23.64
N GLN A 501 31.03 16.13 24.13
CA GLN A 501 30.92 15.59 25.48
C GLN A 501 30.97 14.07 25.40
N VAL A 502 31.78 13.44 26.25
CA VAL A 502 31.84 11.98 26.35
C VAL A 502 30.68 11.50 27.22
N GLN A 503 29.93 10.54 26.70
CA GLN A 503 28.89 9.82 27.42
C GLN A 503 29.32 8.36 27.64
N GLU A 504 28.70 7.69 28.60
CA GLU A 504 29.09 6.34 29.03
C GLU A 504 27.95 5.35 28.88
N SER A 505 28.25 4.14 28.39
CA SER A 505 27.29 3.04 28.17
C SER A 505 27.84 1.70 28.68
N SER A 506 26.96 0.71 28.76
CA SER A 506 27.29 -0.62 29.27
C SER A 506 27.36 -1.64 28.13
N MET A 507 28.46 -2.39 27.99
CA MET A 507 28.58 -3.46 26.99
C MET A 507 28.83 -4.81 27.66
N ALA A 508 28.19 -5.87 27.17
CA ALA A 508 28.47 -7.25 27.57
C ALA A 508 28.41 -8.18 26.36
N TYR A 509 29.12 -9.30 26.41
CA TYR A 509 29.08 -10.30 25.35
C TYR A 509 29.28 -11.72 25.87
N PHE A 510 28.75 -12.69 25.12
CA PHE A 510 28.85 -14.12 25.40
C PHE A 510 28.55 -14.90 24.12
N ASP A 511 28.90 -16.20 24.07
CA ASP A 511 28.58 -17.06 22.94
C ASP A 511 27.66 -18.21 23.35
N PHE A 512 26.80 -18.66 22.44
CA PHE A 512 25.94 -19.83 22.69
C PHE A 512 25.57 -20.62 21.43
N SER A 513 25.05 -21.83 21.65
CA SER A 513 24.37 -22.65 20.64
C SER A 513 23.03 -23.16 21.19
N GLY A 514 22.03 -23.31 20.33
CA GLY A 514 20.67 -23.68 20.73
C GLY A 514 19.89 -22.47 21.26
N THR A 515 19.35 -22.56 22.47
CA THR A 515 18.58 -21.48 23.11
C THR A 515 19.29 -21.02 24.38
N VAL A 516 19.22 -19.73 24.68
CA VAL A 516 19.71 -19.12 25.92
C VAL A 516 18.60 -18.25 26.52
N ASP A 517 18.43 -18.31 27.85
CA ASP A 517 17.63 -17.32 28.60
C ASP A 517 18.57 -16.20 29.04
N VAL A 518 18.10 -14.96 28.92
CA VAL A 518 18.80 -13.74 29.34
C VAL A 518 17.93 -13.03 30.39
N GLU A 519 18.56 -12.63 31.49
CA GLU A 519 17.97 -11.79 32.52
C GLU A 519 18.83 -10.53 32.66
N VAL A 520 18.19 -9.38 32.62
CA VAL A 520 18.85 -8.09 32.77
C VAL A 520 18.15 -7.31 33.86
N THR A 521 18.93 -6.74 34.78
CA THR A 521 18.44 -5.84 35.82
C THR A 521 19.02 -4.46 35.59
N TYR A 522 18.15 -3.45 35.59
CA TYR A 522 18.57 -2.05 35.54
C TYR A 522 18.70 -1.49 36.97
N ASN A 523 19.90 -1.04 37.31
CA ASN A 523 20.26 -0.64 38.67
C ASN A 523 20.18 0.87 38.89
N ALA A 524 20.22 1.67 37.82
CA ALA A 524 20.35 3.12 37.94
C ALA A 524 19.03 3.84 38.32
N ALA A 525 17.87 3.30 37.93
CA ALA A 525 16.56 3.85 38.31
C ALA A 525 15.43 2.81 38.21
N SER A 526 14.22 3.20 38.63
CA SER A 526 13.01 2.39 38.40
C SER A 526 12.72 2.23 36.91
N VAL A 527 12.32 1.02 36.49
CA VAL A 527 11.98 0.71 35.10
C VAL A 527 10.49 0.96 34.83
N HIS A 528 10.20 1.77 33.81
CA HIS A 528 8.84 2.04 33.31
C HIS A 528 8.68 1.64 31.84
N SER A 529 9.78 1.65 31.07
CA SER A 529 9.87 1.05 29.75
C SER A 529 11.19 0.30 29.59
N ALA A 530 11.17 -0.79 28.83
CA ALA A 530 12.35 -1.58 28.48
C ALA A 530 12.17 -2.15 27.07
N ASP A 531 12.96 -1.65 26.12
CA ASP A 531 12.93 -2.02 24.71
C ASP A 531 14.17 -2.82 24.34
N ILE A 532 14.00 -3.81 23.46
CA ILE A 532 15.10 -4.59 22.89
C ILE A 532 15.16 -4.30 21.40
N ARG A 533 16.27 -3.70 20.97
CA ARG A 533 16.51 -3.21 19.61
C ARG A 533 17.63 -4.04 18.94
N PRO A 534 17.60 -4.28 17.62
CA PRO A 534 16.61 -3.80 16.66
C PRO A 534 15.20 -4.36 16.86
N TYR A 535 14.17 -3.54 16.63
CA TYR A 535 12.77 -3.96 16.70
C TYR A 535 12.42 -5.04 15.67
N SER A 536 13.21 -5.14 14.59
CA SER A 536 13.09 -6.16 13.55
C SER A 536 13.19 -7.59 14.09
N TYR A 537 13.82 -7.80 15.26
CA TYR A 537 13.93 -9.11 15.88
C TYR A 537 12.66 -9.57 16.62
N GLY A 538 11.71 -8.66 16.88
CA GLY A 538 10.43 -9.00 17.51
C GLY A 538 10.55 -9.51 18.95
N ILE A 539 11.61 -9.15 19.66
CA ILE A 539 11.86 -9.60 21.03
C ILE A 539 11.14 -8.67 22.00
N VAL A 540 10.18 -9.21 22.74
CA VAL A 540 9.47 -8.48 23.81
C VAL A 540 9.88 -9.07 25.16
N PRO A 541 10.55 -8.29 26.04
CA PRO A 541 10.96 -8.80 27.33
C PRO A 541 9.78 -8.94 28.30
N LYS A 542 9.87 -9.93 29.19
CA LYS A 542 9.00 -10.05 30.36
C LYS A 542 9.58 -9.20 31.49
N VAL A 543 8.90 -8.12 31.83
CA VAL A 543 9.34 -7.16 32.85
C VAL A 543 8.74 -7.50 34.22
N ARG A 544 9.55 -7.50 35.27
CA ARG A 544 9.16 -7.66 36.67
C ARG A 544 9.99 -6.72 37.56
N GLY A 545 9.40 -5.57 37.92
CA GLY A 545 10.13 -4.52 38.62
C GLY A 545 11.24 -3.98 37.73
N ASN A 546 12.47 -3.93 38.23
CA ASN A 546 13.64 -3.46 37.48
C ASN A 546 14.35 -4.57 36.67
N THR A 547 13.85 -5.79 36.73
CA THR A 547 14.43 -6.95 36.05
C THR A 547 13.56 -7.34 34.87
N PHE A 548 14.17 -7.69 33.76
CA PHE A 548 13.50 -8.14 32.56
C PHE A 548 14.19 -9.35 31.94
N GLN A 549 13.38 -10.27 31.41
CA GLN A 549 13.82 -11.56 30.90
C GLN A 549 13.34 -11.80 29.48
N PHE A 550 14.17 -12.44 28.66
CA PHE A 550 13.83 -12.90 27.32
C PHE A 550 14.69 -14.11 26.96
N SER A 551 14.36 -14.78 25.86
CA SER A 551 15.14 -15.92 25.37
C SER A 551 15.58 -15.66 23.93
N LEU A 552 16.79 -16.10 23.59
CA LEU A 552 17.32 -16.04 22.23
C LEU A 552 17.46 -17.45 21.67
N ALA A 553 16.94 -17.66 20.46
CA ALA A 553 17.03 -18.94 19.75
C ALA A 553 18.21 -18.99 18.75
N GLN A 554 18.89 -17.86 18.55
CA GLN A 554 20.05 -17.72 17.66
C GLN A 554 20.89 -16.50 18.07
N PRO A 555 22.19 -16.45 17.71
CA PRO A 555 23.06 -15.30 17.93
C PRO A 555 22.46 -13.97 17.43
N ARG A 556 22.64 -12.88 18.18
CA ARG A 556 22.08 -11.54 17.90
C ARG A 556 22.92 -10.43 18.54
N ASN A 557 22.97 -9.27 17.87
CA ASN A 557 23.47 -8.01 18.42
C ASN A 557 22.29 -7.19 18.94
N LEU A 558 22.30 -6.84 20.22
CA LEU A 558 21.13 -6.23 20.89
C LEU A 558 21.50 -4.92 21.57
N VAL A 559 20.59 -3.96 21.53
CA VAL A 559 20.58 -2.81 22.42
C VAL A 559 19.35 -2.89 23.32
N ILE A 560 19.60 -2.92 24.62
CA ILE A 560 18.58 -2.85 25.65
C ILE A 560 18.49 -1.38 26.06
N GLN A 561 17.35 -0.78 25.77
CA GLN A 561 17.06 0.62 26.05
C GLN A 561 16.02 0.71 27.17
N VAL A 562 16.32 1.44 28.25
CA VAL A 562 15.44 1.56 29.42
C VAL A 562 15.00 3.00 29.59
N ASN A 563 13.71 3.22 29.88
CA ASN A 563 13.12 4.55 30.12
C ASN A 563 13.36 5.57 28.99
N ASN A 564 13.50 5.10 27.74
CA ASN A 564 13.87 5.89 26.56
C ASN A 564 15.24 6.57 26.65
N GLU A 565 16.10 6.19 27.61
CA GLU A 565 17.43 6.77 27.72
C GLU A 565 18.31 6.27 26.57
N ILE A 566 19.09 7.18 25.96
CA ILE A 566 19.81 6.92 24.71
C ILE A 566 21.31 6.63 24.93
N PHE A 567 21.92 7.16 25.99
CA PHE A 567 23.34 6.97 26.27
C PHE A 567 23.58 5.88 27.31
N ASP A 568 22.80 5.84 28.39
CA ASP A 568 22.89 4.76 29.39
C ASP A 568 22.08 3.50 28.99
N CYS A 569 22.48 2.90 27.88
CA CYS A 569 21.94 1.64 27.38
C CYS A 569 22.85 0.45 27.75
N LEU A 570 22.33 -0.77 27.54
CA LEU A 570 23.14 -1.98 27.51
C LEU A 570 23.27 -2.49 26.06
N GLN A 571 24.49 -2.58 25.55
CA GLN A 571 24.82 -3.28 24.30
C GLN A 571 25.20 -4.72 24.63
N LEU A 572 24.39 -5.68 24.18
CA LEU A 572 24.56 -7.10 24.47
C LEU A 572 24.82 -7.87 23.17
N PHE A 573 26.04 -8.41 23.04
CA PHE A 573 26.45 -9.18 21.87
C PHE A 573 26.43 -10.67 22.19
N ALA A 574 25.40 -11.36 21.67
CA ALA A 574 25.24 -12.80 21.84
C ALA A 574 25.75 -13.50 20.58
N GLY A 575 27.00 -13.96 20.60
CA GLY A 575 27.69 -14.55 19.47
C GLY A 575 27.48 -16.06 19.32
N SER A 576 27.97 -16.60 18.21
CA SER A 576 28.08 -18.03 17.98
C SER A 576 29.34 -18.59 18.66
N ILE A 577 29.27 -19.83 19.15
CA ILE A 577 30.44 -20.52 19.71
C ILE A 577 31.56 -20.55 18.67
N ASP A 578 32.72 -19.97 19.02
CA ASP A 578 33.93 -20.12 18.20
C ASP A 578 34.44 -21.57 18.28
N THR A 579 34.18 -22.34 17.21
CA THR A 579 34.60 -23.74 17.10
C THR A 579 36.02 -23.90 16.56
N ASN A 580 36.66 -22.82 16.10
CA ASN A 580 37.92 -22.87 15.35
C ASN A 580 39.05 -22.14 16.08
N VAL A 581 39.11 -22.28 17.41
CA VAL A 581 40.16 -21.68 18.25
C VAL A 581 41.52 -22.29 17.88
N PRO A 582 42.51 -21.50 17.41
CA PRO A 582 43.84 -22.01 17.10
C PRO A 582 44.64 -22.36 18.35
N ALA A 583 45.63 -23.23 18.20
CA ALA A 583 46.56 -23.54 19.29
C ALA A 583 47.48 -22.33 19.55
N ALA A 584 47.68 -21.99 20.83
CA ALA A 584 48.49 -20.82 21.21
C ALA A 584 49.98 -20.94 20.83
N ASN A 585 50.46 -22.15 20.56
CA ASN A 585 51.83 -22.45 20.14
C ASN A 585 51.96 -22.69 18.62
N ASP A 586 50.89 -22.46 17.84
CA ASP A 586 50.95 -22.55 16.39
C ASP A 586 51.86 -21.46 15.82
N THR A 587 52.83 -21.85 15.01
CA THR A 587 53.84 -20.94 14.45
C THR A 587 53.27 -19.92 13.47
N ASP A 588 52.08 -20.17 12.93
CA ASP A 588 51.38 -19.27 12.02
C ASP A 588 50.36 -18.36 12.73
N VAL A 589 50.31 -18.45 14.06
CA VAL A 589 49.35 -17.70 14.89
C VAL A 589 50.06 -16.77 15.86
N ILE A 590 49.68 -15.49 15.83
CA ILE A 590 50.03 -14.51 16.86
C ILE A 590 48.89 -14.52 17.87
N TYR A 591 49.08 -15.24 18.98
CA TYR A 591 48.03 -15.52 19.95
C TYR A 591 48.05 -14.58 21.15
N PHE A 592 46.91 -13.93 21.44
CA PHE A 592 46.65 -13.16 22.65
C PHE A 592 45.55 -13.83 23.47
N GLY A 593 45.91 -14.42 24.61
CA GLY A 593 44.95 -15.07 25.52
C GLY A 593 44.14 -14.09 26.37
N PRO A 594 43.29 -14.57 27.30
CA PRO A 594 42.61 -13.71 28.26
C PRO A 594 43.58 -12.82 29.06
N GLY A 595 43.19 -11.57 29.34
CA GLY A 595 44.04 -10.57 30.02
C GLY A 595 44.43 -9.37 29.13
N MET A 596 45.16 -8.41 29.71
CA MET A 596 45.64 -7.21 29.02
C MET A 596 46.95 -7.47 28.28
N HIS A 597 47.04 -7.03 27.02
CA HIS A 597 48.20 -7.18 26.15
C HIS A 597 48.56 -5.88 25.43
N SER A 598 49.84 -5.70 25.15
CA SER A 598 50.37 -4.57 24.36
C SER A 598 51.58 -5.01 23.55
N VAL A 599 51.82 -4.37 22.41
CA VAL A 599 52.99 -4.58 21.56
C VAL A 599 53.89 -3.35 21.61
N SER A 600 55.21 -3.59 21.57
CA SER A 600 56.20 -2.51 21.54
C SER A 600 55.95 -1.57 20.36
N GLY A 601 55.94 -0.26 20.61
CA GLY A 601 55.62 0.76 19.59
C GLY A 601 54.12 0.98 19.36
N GLY A 602 53.24 0.27 20.06
CA GLY A 602 51.79 0.54 20.05
C GLY A 602 51.04 0.08 18.80
N VAL A 603 51.72 -0.58 17.85
CA VAL A 603 51.12 -1.15 16.64
C VAL A 603 51.75 -2.51 16.32
N LEU A 604 50.92 -3.53 16.15
CA LEU A 604 51.30 -4.86 15.69
C LEU A 604 51.35 -4.89 14.16
N GLN A 605 52.53 -5.13 13.59
CA GLN A 605 52.70 -5.38 12.16
C GLN A 605 52.42 -6.85 11.87
N VAL A 606 51.41 -7.16 11.05
CA VAL A 606 51.02 -8.53 10.74
C VAL A 606 51.62 -8.98 9.40
N PRO A 607 52.47 -10.02 9.36
CA PRO A 607 53.01 -10.55 8.11
C PRO A 607 51.96 -11.30 7.27
N SER A 608 52.19 -11.43 5.96
CA SER A 608 51.40 -12.29 5.08
C SER A 608 51.31 -13.73 5.61
N GLY A 609 50.17 -14.39 5.41
CA GLY A 609 49.95 -15.79 5.82
C GLY A 609 49.70 -16.00 7.32
N LYS A 610 49.79 -14.95 8.17
CA LYS A 610 49.63 -15.07 9.62
C LYS A 610 48.20 -14.81 10.08
N THR A 611 47.82 -15.49 11.16
CA THR A 611 46.58 -15.24 11.90
C THR A 611 46.89 -14.56 13.23
N VAL A 612 46.39 -13.36 13.47
CA VAL A 612 46.28 -12.79 14.81
C VAL A 612 45.01 -13.31 15.47
N TYR A 613 45.14 -13.98 16.62
CA TYR A 613 43.99 -14.50 17.37
C TYR A 613 43.91 -13.83 18.74
N ILE A 614 42.82 -13.09 19.01
CA ILE A 614 42.56 -12.49 20.33
C ILE A 614 41.41 -13.27 20.99
N ALA A 615 41.74 -14.07 22.01
CA ALA A 615 40.77 -14.89 22.72
C ALA A 615 39.74 -14.02 23.48
N GLY A 616 38.55 -14.56 23.72
CA GLY A 616 37.55 -13.88 24.57
C GLY A 616 38.08 -13.66 26.00
N GLY A 617 37.82 -12.48 26.54
CA GLY A 617 38.46 -11.96 27.76
C GLY A 617 39.88 -11.40 27.53
N GLY A 618 40.43 -11.53 26.33
CA GLY A 618 41.70 -10.92 25.92
C GLY A 618 41.49 -9.49 25.42
N VAL A 619 42.40 -8.59 25.78
CA VAL A 619 42.35 -7.18 25.41
C VAL A 619 43.70 -6.74 24.86
N LEU A 620 43.74 -6.19 23.66
CA LEU A 620 44.93 -5.63 23.03
C LEU A 620 44.86 -4.10 23.02
N THR A 621 45.87 -3.42 23.56
CA THR A 621 45.94 -1.94 23.59
C THR A 621 46.78 -1.34 22.46
N SER A 622 47.10 -2.15 21.45
CA SER A 622 47.89 -1.77 20.28
C SER A 622 47.05 -1.91 19.01
N GLY A 623 47.29 -1.04 18.03
CA GLY A 623 46.66 -1.16 16.72
C GLY A 623 47.17 -2.40 15.97
N VAL A 624 46.44 -2.89 14.98
CA VAL A 624 46.81 -4.04 14.13
C VAL A 624 46.93 -3.58 12.69
N ASN A 625 48.11 -3.76 12.08
CA ASN A 625 48.41 -3.25 10.76
C ASN A 625 48.69 -4.36 9.74
N PHE A 626 47.89 -4.36 8.67
CA PHE A 626 48.02 -5.15 7.46
C PHE A 626 48.37 -4.21 6.30
N THR A 627 49.64 -3.81 6.19
CA THR A 627 50.11 -2.96 5.08
C THR A 627 51.04 -3.75 4.18
N ASN A 628 50.78 -3.78 2.86
CA ASN A 628 51.56 -4.54 1.87
C ASN A 628 51.61 -6.05 2.15
N VAL A 629 50.49 -6.65 2.54
CA VAL A 629 50.41 -8.08 2.89
C VAL A 629 49.24 -8.79 2.22
N HIS A 630 49.25 -10.12 2.27
CA HIS A 630 48.17 -10.93 1.73
C HIS A 630 47.92 -12.20 2.56
N ASP A 631 46.73 -12.79 2.43
CA ASP A 631 46.35 -14.06 3.08
C ASP A 631 46.50 -14.01 4.61
N ALA A 632 46.13 -12.90 5.23
CA ALA A 632 46.31 -12.67 6.65
C ALA A 632 44.97 -12.44 7.36
N THR A 633 44.91 -12.79 8.64
CA THR A 633 43.64 -12.80 9.39
C THR A 633 43.81 -12.18 10.77
N LEU A 634 42.82 -11.40 11.21
CA LEU A 634 42.61 -11.03 12.61
C LEU A 634 41.27 -11.63 13.04
N ARG A 635 41.27 -12.53 14.02
CA ARG A 635 40.01 -13.15 14.49
C ARG A 635 39.96 -13.47 15.98
N GLY A 636 38.77 -13.72 16.51
CA GLY A 636 38.59 -14.20 17.89
C GLY A 636 37.32 -13.67 18.54
N ARG A 637 37.39 -13.42 19.85
CA ARG A 637 36.31 -12.81 20.67
C ARG A 637 36.84 -11.71 21.60
N GLY A 638 38.07 -11.28 21.36
CA GLY A 638 38.77 -10.31 22.17
C GLY A 638 38.49 -8.88 21.76
N ILE A 639 39.02 -7.96 22.57
CA ILE A 639 38.78 -6.52 22.44
C ILE A 639 40.08 -5.82 22.03
N ILE A 640 40.00 -4.85 21.13
CA ILE A 640 41.06 -3.85 20.92
C ILE A 640 40.62 -2.57 21.62
N TYR A 641 41.45 -2.05 22.53
CA TYR A 641 41.05 -1.00 23.47
C TYR A 641 42.02 0.18 23.50
N ASN A 642 41.47 1.40 23.39
CA ASN A 642 42.19 2.66 23.63
C ASN A 642 43.56 2.76 22.95
N THR A 643 43.59 2.38 21.66
CA THR A 643 44.80 2.38 20.85
C THR A 643 45.35 3.80 20.68
N PRO A 644 46.68 3.97 20.53
CA PRO A 644 47.29 5.29 20.38
C PRO A 644 46.95 6.00 19.06
N ALA A 645 46.59 5.22 18.03
CA ALA A 645 46.06 5.65 16.74
C ALA A 645 44.83 4.77 16.38
N GLY A 646 44.41 4.74 15.10
CA GLY A 646 43.35 3.82 14.64
C GLY A 646 43.59 2.36 15.04
N ALA A 647 42.52 1.57 15.16
CA ALA A 647 42.60 0.22 15.71
C ALA A 647 43.08 -0.83 14.71
N ILE A 648 42.58 -0.80 13.48
CA ILE A 648 42.94 -1.76 12.43
C ILE A 648 43.22 -1.01 11.13
N THR A 649 44.35 -1.28 10.50
CA THR A 649 44.71 -0.73 9.18
C THR A 649 44.89 -1.86 8.18
N VAL A 650 44.26 -1.75 7.00
CA VAL A 650 44.38 -2.68 5.87
C VAL A 650 44.73 -1.89 4.61
N ALA A 651 46.01 -1.71 4.33
CA ALA A 651 46.47 -0.88 3.22
C ALA A 651 47.24 -1.70 2.18
N TYR A 652 46.96 -1.49 0.89
CA TYR A 652 47.67 -2.13 -0.22
C TYR A 652 47.76 -3.66 -0.06
N SER A 653 46.67 -4.28 0.37
CA SER A 653 46.65 -5.67 0.84
C SER A 653 45.52 -6.47 0.22
N GLU A 654 45.67 -7.79 0.18
CA GLU A 654 44.72 -8.68 -0.51
C GLU A 654 44.33 -9.91 0.34
N ARG A 655 43.07 -10.36 0.26
CA ARG A 655 42.58 -11.54 1.00
C ARG A 655 42.81 -11.42 2.51
N ILE A 656 42.25 -10.36 3.08
CA ILE A 656 42.34 -10.06 4.51
C ILE A 656 41.00 -10.34 5.17
N LEU A 657 41.02 -11.06 6.30
CA LEU A 657 39.84 -11.36 7.11
C LEU A 657 39.95 -10.70 8.49
N VAL A 658 38.95 -9.92 8.88
CA VAL A 658 38.75 -9.41 10.24
C VAL A 658 37.45 -10.01 10.77
N SER A 659 37.50 -10.80 11.86
CA SER A 659 36.31 -11.53 12.33
C SER A 659 36.16 -11.64 13.86
N GLY A 660 35.01 -11.25 14.41
CA GLY A 660 34.68 -11.51 15.82
C GLY A 660 35.32 -10.56 16.83
N ILE A 661 35.92 -9.46 16.38
CA ILE A 661 36.63 -8.49 17.24
C ILE A 661 35.70 -7.35 17.65
N THR A 662 35.89 -6.86 18.87
CA THR A 662 35.27 -5.63 19.35
C THR A 662 36.32 -4.55 19.55
N VAL A 663 36.09 -3.35 19.02
CA VAL A 663 36.95 -2.17 19.20
C VAL A 663 36.28 -1.20 20.16
N LEU A 664 36.97 -0.83 21.23
CA LEU A 664 36.48 0.12 22.23
C LEU A 664 37.38 1.34 22.33
N ASN A 665 36.82 2.50 22.03
CA ASN A 665 37.40 3.83 22.24
C ASN A 665 38.76 4.04 21.52
N PRO A 666 38.88 3.71 20.22
CA PRO A 666 40.12 3.93 19.48
C PRO A 666 40.46 5.42 19.40
N ASN A 667 41.74 5.74 19.17
CA ASN A 667 42.18 7.11 18.87
C ASN A 667 42.23 7.32 17.35
N GLY A 668 41.06 7.42 16.73
CA GLY A 668 40.86 7.46 15.28
C GLY A 668 39.88 6.37 14.83
N TYR A 669 40.05 5.89 13.61
CA TYR A 669 39.17 4.90 12.98
C TYR A 669 39.21 3.52 13.64
N ALA A 670 38.09 2.80 13.65
CA ALA A 670 38.08 1.39 14.07
C ALA A 670 38.74 0.50 13.00
N VAL A 671 38.43 0.73 11.72
CA VAL A 671 39.08 0.09 10.57
C VAL A 671 39.32 1.11 9.48
N THR A 672 40.55 1.16 8.97
CA THR A 672 40.90 1.93 7.77
C THR A 672 41.39 0.97 6.71
N ALA A 673 40.74 0.92 5.56
CA ALA A 673 41.18 0.12 4.43
C ALA A 673 41.47 1.00 3.22
N GLY A 674 42.66 0.90 2.63
CA GLY A 674 43.06 1.70 1.49
C GLY A 674 43.68 0.83 0.41
N GLN A 675 43.12 0.85 -0.80
CA GLN A 675 43.53 -0.03 -1.90
C GLN A 675 43.58 -1.51 -1.48
N ALA A 676 42.58 -1.93 -0.70
CA ALA A 676 42.42 -3.33 -0.31
C ALA A 676 41.57 -4.08 -1.37
N ASN A 677 41.94 -5.34 -1.62
CA ASN A 677 41.19 -6.23 -2.51
C ASN A 677 40.79 -7.52 -1.77
N GLN A 678 39.56 -8.01 -1.94
CA GLN A 678 39.08 -9.21 -1.23
C GLN A 678 39.19 -9.07 0.31
N LEU A 679 38.66 -7.96 0.85
CA LEU A 679 38.59 -7.72 2.30
C LEU A 679 37.26 -8.23 2.86
N THR A 680 37.29 -9.02 3.93
CA THR A 680 36.09 -9.42 4.68
C THR A 680 36.18 -8.94 6.12
N ILE A 681 35.16 -8.20 6.57
CA ILE A 681 34.97 -7.78 7.96
C ILE A 681 33.64 -8.38 8.44
N GLN A 682 33.68 -9.27 9.44
CA GLN A 682 32.46 -9.94 9.90
C GLN A 682 32.39 -10.12 11.42
N ASP A 683 31.18 -10.21 11.99
CA ASP A 683 30.97 -10.37 13.44
C ASP A 683 31.72 -9.30 14.27
N PHE A 684 31.76 -8.07 13.76
CA PHE A 684 32.63 -6.99 14.26
C PHE A 684 31.84 -5.91 14.98
N HIS A 685 32.42 -5.34 16.04
CA HIS A 685 31.76 -4.33 16.85
C HIS A 685 32.68 -3.13 17.08
N ALA A 686 32.19 -1.89 17.01
CA ALA A 686 33.01 -0.73 17.37
C ALA A 686 32.25 0.37 18.12
N PHE A 687 32.99 1.06 18.99
CA PHE A 687 32.52 2.18 19.79
C PHE A 687 33.56 3.30 19.84
N SER A 688 33.13 4.55 19.69
CA SER A 688 34.01 5.71 19.73
C SER A 688 33.34 6.96 20.31
N SER A 689 34.18 7.87 20.82
CA SER A 689 33.73 9.12 21.47
C SER A 689 34.57 10.35 21.11
N LYS A 690 35.56 10.20 20.21
CA LYS A 690 36.53 11.25 19.87
C LYS A 690 36.24 11.77 18.46
N GLY A 691 36.70 12.97 18.12
CA GLY A 691 36.60 13.47 16.74
C GLY A 691 37.36 12.57 15.76
N ASN A 692 36.83 12.41 14.54
CA ASN A 692 37.28 11.41 13.55
C ASN A 692 37.22 9.97 14.12
N GLY A 693 36.15 9.68 14.86
CA GLY A 693 35.93 8.41 15.54
C GLY A 693 35.20 7.41 14.65
N ASP A 694 35.45 7.41 13.35
CA ASP A 694 34.70 6.64 12.38
C ASP A 694 34.86 5.12 12.64
N GLY A 695 33.88 4.34 12.17
CA GLY A 695 33.89 2.89 12.22
C GLY A 695 34.80 2.32 11.15
N ILE A 696 34.22 1.98 9.99
CA ILE A 696 34.95 1.41 8.84
C ILE A 696 35.04 2.44 7.72
N ASP A 697 36.26 2.78 7.33
CA ASP A 697 36.54 3.64 6.20
C ASP A 697 37.23 2.85 5.09
N LEU A 698 36.65 2.86 3.89
CA LEU A 698 37.21 2.24 2.69
C LEU A 698 37.66 3.30 1.70
N PHE A 699 38.88 3.20 1.19
CA PHE A 699 39.44 4.09 0.16
C PHE A 699 39.92 3.24 -1.03
N SER A 700 39.34 3.45 -2.21
CA SER A 700 39.73 2.76 -3.46
C SER A 700 39.80 1.23 -3.32
N CYS A 701 38.81 0.61 -2.68
CA CYS A 701 38.80 -0.83 -2.37
C CYS A 701 37.91 -1.62 -3.33
N SER A 702 38.26 -2.90 -3.56
CA SER A 702 37.46 -3.81 -4.40
C SER A 702 37.16 -5.14 -3.72
N ASP A 703 36.02 -5.73 -4.09
CA ASP A 703 35.58 -7.05 -3.61
C ASP A 703 35.53 -7.13 -2.07
N THR A 704 34.92 -6.13 -1.44
CA THR A 704 34.86 -6.02 0.03
C THR A 704 33.50 -6.49 0.56
N MET A 705 33.51 -7.35 1.58
CA MET A 705 32.32 -7.80 2.32
C MET A 705 32.38 -7.31 3.76
N ILE A 706 31.32 -6.64 4.21
CA ILE A 706 31.07 -6.25 5.60
C ILE A 706 29.78 -6.95 6.04
N ASP A 707 29.85 -7.86 7.01
CA ASP A 707 28.73 -8.73 7.39
C ASP A 707 28.54 -8.84 8.91
N ASN A 708 27.29 -8.79 9.38
CA ASN A 708 26.94 -8.99 10.79
C ASN A 708 27.74 -8.12 11.78
N ILE A 709 27.78 -6.81 11.53
CA ILE A 709 28.48 -5.85 12.40
C ILE A 709 27.51 -5.05 13.29
N PHE A 710 28.04 -4.51 14.39
CA PHE A 710 27.39 -3.46 15.18
C PHE A 710 28.30 -2.25 15.32
N MET A 711 27.80 -1.06 15.02
CA MET A 711 28.58 0.17 15.14
C MET A 711 27.84 1.18 16.01
N ARG A 712 28.54 1.77 16.96
CA ARG A 712 28.08 2.96 17.68
C ARG A 712 29.18 4.00 17.81
N ASN A 713 29.25 4.90 16.84
CA ASN A 713 30.43 5.73 16.62
C ASN A 713 30.11 7.23 16.76
N SER A 714 31.14 7.99 17.11
CA SER A 714 31.14 9.45 17.21
C SER A 714 31.40 10.19 15.90
N ASP A 715 31.34 9.46 14.79
CA ASP A 715 31.43 9.91 13.39
C ASP A 715 30.84 8.77 12.53
N ASP A 716 31.13 8.74 11.22
CA ASP A 716 30.62 7.74 10.28
C ASP A 716 30.75 6.30 10.80
N CYS A 717 29.68 5.49 10.75
CA CYS A 717 29.77 4.07 11.11
C CYS A 717 30.43 3.27 9.97
N VAL A 718 30.00 3.51 8.73
CA VAL A 718 30.61 2.95 7.52
C VAL A 718 30.72 4.03 6.45
N ALA A 719 31.94 4.32 6.02
CA ALA A 719 32.22 5.29 4.97
C ALA A 719 32.96 4.64 3.79
N ILE A 720 32.46 4.89 2.58
CA ILE A 720 33.02 4.34 1.34
C ILE A 720 33.47 5.49 0.45
N TYR A 721 34.77 5.55 0.21
CA TYR A 721 35.47 6.57 -0.54
C TYR A 721 36.19 5.96 -1.77
N ASN A 722 36.56 6.80 -2.74
CA ASN A 722 37.61 6.45 -3.70
C ASN A 722 38.93 7.03 -3.17
N HIS A 723 39.52 7.99 -3.89
CA HIS A 723 40.77 8.62 -3.51
C HIS A 723 40.67 9.49 -2.26
N ARG A 724 41.63 9.28 -1.34
CA ARG A 724 41.99 10.22 -0.28
C ARG A 724 43.45 9.97 0.12
N TRP A 725 44.20 11.04 0.38
CA TRP A 725 45.63 10.97 0.70
C TRP A 725 46.41 10.21 -0.39
N ASP A 726 47.09 9.13 -0.02
CA ASP A 726 47.94 8.33 -0.91
C ASP A 726 47.22 7.09 -1.48
N TYR A 727 45.90 6.98 -1.29
CA TYR A 727 45.09 5.90 -1.87
C TYR A 727 44.47 6.37 -3.18
N TYR A 728 44.70 5.62 -4.26
CA TYR A 728 44.22 5.95 -5.61
C TYR A 728 43.50 4.76 -6.24
N GLY A 729 42.48 5.07 -7.04
CA GLY A 729 41.75 4.08 -7.84
C GLY A 729 40.25 4.04 -7.55
N ASN A 730 39.56 3.27 -8.37
CA ASN A 730 38.12 3.02 -8.25
C ASN A 730 37.80 2.14 -7.05
N SER A 731 36.64 2.35 -6.44
CA SER A 731 36.01 1.38 -5.54
C SER A 731 34.95 0.56 -6.28
N SER A 732 34.91 -0.75 -6.07
CA SER A 732 33.92 -1.60 -6.77
C SER A 732 33.55 -2.88 -6.02
N ASN A 733 32.32 -3.35 -6.23
CA ASN A 733 31.80 -4.57 -5.64
C ASN A 733 31.95 -4.61 -4.10
N ILE A 734 31.37 -3.62 -3.42
CA ILE A 734 31.39 -3.50 -1.96
C ILE A 734 30.02 -3.87 -1.42
N THR A 735 29.95 -4.83 -0.50
CA THR A 735 28.71 -5.27 0.14
C THR A 735 28.74 -5.03 1.64
N LEU A 736 27.71 -4.37 2.18
CA LEU A 736 27.42 -4.22 3.59
C LEU A 736 26.10 -4.96 3.90
N GLN A 737 26.11 -5.95 4.79
CA GLN A 737 24.92 -6.75 5.06
C GLN A 737 24.72 -7.22 6.52
N ASN A 738 23.46 -7.56 6.86
CA ASN A 738 23.04 -8.19 8.13
C ASN A 738 23.46 -7.44 9.40
N SER A 739 23.54 -6.11 9.37
CA SER A 739 24.22 -5.31 10.39
C SER A 739 23.30 -4.30 11.08
N SER A 740 23.72 -3.81 12.25
CA SER A 740 23.01 -2.79 13.02
C SER A 740 23.88 -1.57 13.29
N LEU A 741 23.38 -0.37 13.00
CA LEU A 741 24.18 0.87 13.01
C LEU A 741 23.53 1.95 13.88
N TRP A 742 24.33 2.66 14.68
CA TRP A 742 23.91 3.77 15.53
C TRP A 742 24.96 4.89 15.45
N ALA A 743 24.71 5.92 14.65
CA ALA A 743 25.63 7.06 14.59
C ALA A 743 25.29 8.08 15.67
N ASP A 744 26.19 8.30 16.63
CA ASP A 744 26.02 9.35 17.65
C ASP A 744 26.30 10.75 17.09
N VAL A 745 27.11 10.82 16.03
CA VAL A 745 27.40 11.99 15.19
C VAL A 745 27.60 11.48 13.75
N ALA A 746 27.29 12.31 12.75
CA ALA A 746 27.49 12.00 11.32
C ALA A 746 26.62 10.84 10.81
N HIS A 747 27.14 9.94 9.98
CA HIS A 747 26.31 9.05 9.16
C HIS A 747 26.41 7.58 9.60
N PRO A 748 25.29 6.83 9.70
CA PRO A 748 25.32 5.39 9.69
C PRO A 748 25.99 4.84 8.42
N ILE A 749 25.68 5.42 7.25
CA ILE A 749 26.29 5.02 5.98
C ILE A 749 26.58 6.26 5.12
N ASN A 750 27.83 6.43 4.71
CA ASN A 750 28.29 7.48 3.80
C ASN A 750 28.99 6.88 2.57
N ILE A 751 28.63 7.33 1.36
CA ILE A 751 29.18 6.87 0.09
C ILE A 751 29.56 8.09 -0.76
N GLY A 752 30.85 8.27 -1.05
CA GLY A 752 31.32 9.40 -1.85
C GLY A 752 32.13 10.39 -1.04
N THR A 753 31.93 11.68 -1.22
CA THR A 753 32.76 12.78 -0.70
C THR A 753 34.12 12.88 -1.35
N HIS A 754 35.00 11.87 -1.24
CA HIS A 754 36.41 11.99 -1.65
C HIS A 754 36.75 11.21 -2.92
N GLY A 755 37.46 11.88 -3.83
CA GLY A 755 37.88 11.38 -5.15
C GLY A 755 39.07 12.15 -5.71
N ASN A 756 39.34 12.00 -7.01
CA ASN A 756 40.49 12.61 -7.68
C ASN A 756 40.07 13.46 -8.89
N THR A 757 40.18 14.79 -8.75
CA THR A 757 39.84 15.73 -9.83
C THR A 757 40.72 15.57 -11.06
N ASP A 758 42.03 15.38 -10.87
CA ASP A 758 43.01 15.31 -11.96
C ASP A 758 42.94 13.97 -12.70
N SER A 759 42.49 12.91 -12.00
CA SER A 759 42.25 11.58 -12.57
C SER A 759 40.91 11.02 -12.09
N PRO A 760 39.78 11.44 -12.71
CA PRO A 760 38.43 11.12 -12.24
C PRO A 760 38.17 9.63 -12.05
N GLU A 761 37.73 9.26 -10.85
CA GLU A 761 37.45 7.88 -10.46
C GLU A 761 35.96 7.56 -10.50
N THR A 762 35.64 6.27 -10.44
CA THR A 762 34.28 5.74 -10.45
C THR A 762 34.11 4.74 -9.31
N MET A 763 33.03 4.88 -8.57
CA MET A 763 32.54 3.87 -7.66
C MET A 763 31.43 3.07 -8.34
N ASP A 764 31.61 1.75 -8.50
CA ASP A 764 30.72 0.89 -9.29
C ASP A 764 30.33 -0.38 -8.50
N GLY A 765 29.06 -0.47 -8.10
CA GLY A 765 28.56 -1.63 -7.37
C GLY A 765 28.76 -1.52 -5.86
N VAL A 766 27.82 -0.82 -5.19
CA VAL A 766 27.72 -0.80 -3.72
C VAL A 766 26.37 -1.41 -3.32
N PHE A 767 26.42 -2.44 -2.48
CA PHE A 767 25.25 -3.23 -2.09
C PHE A 767 25.03 -3.16 -0.58
N ILE A 768 23.96 -2.53 -0.14
CA ILE A 768 23.54 -2.39 1.26
C ILE A 768 22.33 -3.29 1.47
N LYS A 769 22.44 -4.35 2.28
CA LYS A 769 21.41 -5.40 2.39
C LYS A 769 21.08 -5.77 3.82
N ASN A 770 19.81 -5.86 4.18
CA ASN A 770 19.41 -6.33 5.51
C ASN A 770 20.09 -5.55 6.67
N ILE A 771 19.98 -4.21 6.64
CA ILE A 771 20.54 -3.30 7.68
C ILE A 771 19.47 -2.73 8.62
N ASP A 772 19.73 -2.73 9.92
CA ASP A 772 18.93 -2.03 10.92
C ASP A 772 19.66 -0.75 11.38
N ILE A 773 19.16 0.43 11.01
CA ILE A 773 19.67 1.72 11.50
C ILE A 773 18.86 2.09 12.74
N LEU A 774 19.52 2.09 13.90
CA LEU A 774 18.91 2.30 15.21
C LEU A 774 18.83 3.78 15.55
N ASP A 775 19.84 4.56 15.22
CA ASP A 775 19.82 6.01 15.49
C ASP A 775 20.76 6.73 14.53
N HIS A 776 20.52 8.02 14.39
CA HIS A 776 21.20 8.94 13.49
C HIS A 776 21.12 10.35 14.05
N ARG A 777 22.24 11.07 14.02
CA ARG A 777 22.31 12.46 14.45
C ARG A 777 23.35 13.25 13.66
N GLU A 778 22.91 13.93 12.61
CA GLU A 778 23.77 14.80 11.81
C GLU A 778 23.23 16.25 11.72
N PRO A 779 23.77 17.17 12.55
CA PRO A 779 23.36 18.58 12.54
C PRO A 779 23.92 19.38 11.35
N GLN A 780 24.91 18.87 10.60
CA GLN A 780 25.48 19.57 9.45
C GLN A 780 24.54 19.48 8.25
N MET A 781 23.91 20.61 7.91
CA MET A 781 22.90 20.70 6.84
C MET A 781 23.29 20.09 5.49
N LEU A 782 24.58 20.12 5.13
CA LEU A 782 25.05 19.57 3.86
C LEU A 782 25.19 18.03 3.88
N TYR A 783 25.16 17.40 5.05
CA TYR A 783 25.55 16.00 5.26
C TYR A 783 24.46 15.16 5.94
N GLN A 784 23.23 15.65 6.05
CA GLN A 784 22.25 15.06 6.98
C GLN A 784 21.75 13.62 6.70
N GLY A 785 22.18 12.93 5.64
CA GLY A 785 21.63 11.61 5.28
C GLY A 785 22.03 10.49 6.25
N CYS A 786 21.07 9.74 6.78
CA CYS A 786 21.40 8.51 7.49
C CYS A 786 21.95 7.44 6.53
N ILE A 787 21.51 7.50 5.27
CA ILE A 787 22.18 6.92 4.11
C ILE A 787 22.53 8.08 3.16
N ALA A 788 23.81 8.41 3.05
CA ALA A 788 24.32 9.49 2.22
C ALA A 788 25.07 8.97 0.98
N ILE A 789 24.77 9.56 -0.18
CA ILE A 789 25.48 9.33 -1.44
C ILE A 789 25.88 10.70 -2.01
N ASN A 790 27.16 11.04 -1.94
CA ASN A 790 27.60 12.42 -2.16
C ASN A 790 28.89 12.57 -2.97
N PRO A 791 28.93 12.26 -4.28
CA PRO A 791 30.16 12.32 -5.04
C PRO A 791 30.72 13.75 -5.13
N GLY A 792 32.01 13.91 -4.76
CA GLY A 792 32.84 15.09 -4.99
C GLY A 792 34.13 14.71 -5.72
N ASP A 793 34.99 15.69 -6.05
CA ASP A 793 36.29 15.49 -6.70
C ASP A 793 36.21 14.68 -8.01
N SER A 794 35.28 15.07 -8.89
CA SER A 794 35.04 14.40 -10.18
C SER A 794 34.65 12.91 -10.08
N ASN A 795 34.29 12.41 -8.89
CA ASN A 795 33.81 11.03 -8.74
C ASN A 795 32.48 10.80 -9.47
N LEU A 796 32.34 9.63 -10.08
CA LEU A 796 31.05 9.09 -10.50
C LEU A 796 30.67 7.94 -9.55
N ILE A 797 29.47 7.98 -8.95
CA ILE A 797 28.95 6.84 -8.19
C ILE A 797 27.84 6.19 -9.01
N LYS A 798 27.92 4.88 -9.24
CA LYS A 798 26.90 4.17 -10.00
C LYS A 798 26.63 2.75 -9.51
N ASN A 799 25.44 2.25 -9.87
CA ASN A 799 24.98 0.89 -9.57
C ASN A 799 24.96 0.61 -8.05
N VAL A 800 24.15 1.38 -7.34
CA VAL A 800 23.97 1.24 -5.88
C VAL A 800 22.65 0.52 -5.61
N LEU A 801 22.68 -0.53 -4.77
CA LEU A 801 21.49 -1.22 -4.29
C LEU A 801 21.38 -1.04 -2.78
N ILE A 802 20.24 -0.51 -2.33
CA ILE A 802 19.85 -0.43 -0.93
C ILE A 802 18.62 -1.33 -0.79
N GLU A 803 18.77 -2.52 -0.23
CA GLU A 803 17.71 -3.54 -0.16
C GLU A 803 17.46 -4.01 1.28
N ASP A 804 16.19 -4.12 1.65
CA ASP A 804 15.77 -4.58 2.97
C ASP A 804 16.48 -3.77 4.06
N VAL A 805 16.15 -2.48 4.21
CA VAL A 805 16.72 -1.62 5.26
C VAL A 805 15.60 -1.15 6.18
N ARG A 806 15.79 -1.26 7.50
CA ARG A 806 14.84 -0.73 8.49
C ARG A 806 15.53 0.37 9.29
N VAL A 807 14.92 1.54 9.31
CA VAL A 807 15.39 2.72 10.01
C VAL A 807 14.40 2.99 11.14
N GLU A 808 14.86 2.91 12.37
CA GLU A 808 14.09 3.26 13.55
C GLU A 808 14.06 4.78 13.74
N ASP A 809 13.33 5.28 14.74
CA ASP A 809 13.30 6.71 14.99
C ASP A 809 14.69 7.17 15.44
N PHE A 810 15.16 8.26 14.85
CA PHE A 810 16.47 8.81 15.09
C PHE A 810 16.38 10.24 15.60
N ARG A 811 17.47 10.80 16.13
CA ARG A 811 17.44 12.13 16.76
C ARG A 811 17.41 13.30 15.78
N GLU A 812 18.22 13.28 14.72
CA GLU A 812 18.35 14.43 13.81
C GLU A 812 18.95 14.02 12.46
N GLY A 813 18.31 14.42 11.34
CA GLY A 813 18.87 14.23 10.00
C GLY A 813 17.82 13.83 8.95
N GLN A 814 18.24 13.27 7.84
CA GLN A 814 17.44 12.89 6.67
C GLN A 814 17.49 11.39 6.46
N LEU A 815 16.42 10.79 5.95
CA LEU A 815 16.40 9.35 5.67
C LEU A 815 17.36 8.97 4.53
N ILE A 816 17.32 9.71 3.42
CA ILE A 816 18.24 9.51 2.29
C ILE A 816 18.71 10.87 1.82
N ASN A 817 20.02 11.01 1.57
CA ASN A 817 20.60 12.19 0.94
C ASN A 817 21.41 11.74 -0.27
N MET A 818 21.04 12.21 -1.46
CA MET A 818 21.82 12.04 -2.69
C MET A 818 22.18 13.42 -3.21
N ARG A 819 23.46 13.79 -3.17
CA ARG A 819 23.87 15.13 -3.61
C ARG A 819 25.21 15.10 -4.31
N VAL A 820 25.24 15.56 -5.55
CA VAL A 820 26.52 15.82 -6.20
C VAL A 820 27.16 17.04 -5.54
N MET A 821 28.27 16.80 -4.83
CA MET A 821 28.84 17.76 -3.88
C MET A 821 29.97 18.57 -4.51
N PHE A 822 29.96 19.87 -4.24
CA PHE A 822 31.16 20.71 -4.32
C PHE A 822 31.29 21.51 -3.02
N ASN A 823 31.96 20.90 -2.04
CA ASN A 823 32.32 21.57 -0.80
C ASN A 823 33.82 21.84 -0.79
N THR A 824 34.22 23.10 -0.93
CA THR A 824 35.64 23.50 -1.00
C THR A 824 36.46 23.15 0.26
N LYS A 825 35.82 22.74 1.36
CA LYS A 825 36.50 22.17 2.54
C LYS A 825 37.09 20.79 2.25
N TYR A 826 36.42 19.98 1.44
CA TYR A 826 36.75 18.57 1.23
C TYR A 826 37.02 18.23 -0.24
N ASN A 827 36.60 19.09 -1.16
CA ASN A 827 36.63 18.86 -2.60
C ASN A 827 37.34 19.99 -3.33
N THR A 828 37.96 19.60 -4.44
CA THR A 828 38.64 20.44 -5.42
C THR A 828 37.80 20.63 -6.69
N SER A 829 36.81 19.76 -6.94
CA SER A 829 35.80 19.89 -8.00
C SER A 829 34.46 19.24 -7.59
N PRO A 830 33.33 19.52 -8.28
CA PRO A 830 32.10 18.75 -8.14
C PRO A 830 32.28 17.29 -8.60
N GLY A 831 31.48 16.38 -8.05
CA GLY A 831 31.35 15.03 -8.61
C GLY A 831 30.77 15.03 -10.01
N ARG A 832 31.01 13.94 -10.77
CA ARG A 832 30.47 13.76 -12.12
C ARG A 832 28.98 13.38 -12.13
N GLY A 833 28.47 12.76 -11.07
CA GLY A 833 27.06 12.39 -10.97
C GLY A 833 26.80 11.15 -10.12
N ILE A 834 25.52 10.82 -9.97
CA ILE A 834 25.02 9.60 -9.34
C ILE A 834 24.16 8.85 -10.34
N GLN A 835 24.39 7.56 -10.57
CA GLN A 835 23.67 6.79 -11.60
C GLN A 835 23.16 5.43 -11.09
N ASN A 836 21.96 5.03 -11.50
CA ASN A 836 21.41 3.70 -11.25
C ASN A 836 21.39 3.31 -9.76
N VAL A 837 20.63 4.05 -8.96
CA VAL A 837 20.40 3.73 -7.54
C VAL A 837 19.06 3.03 -7.39
N THR A 838 19.05 1.83 -6.81
CA THR A 838 17.80 1.12 -6.48
C THR A 838 17.64 1.05 -4.97
N VAL A 839 16.54 1.58 -4.46
CA VAL A 839 16.13 1.48 -3.06
C VAL A 839 14.92 0.55 -3.00
N LYS A 840 15.06 -0.60 -2.34
CA LYS A 840 14.05 -1.66 -2.29
C LYS A 840 13.77 -2.10 -0.87
N ASN A 841 12.51 -2.19 -0.47
CA ASN A 841 12.09 -2.61 0.86
C ASN A 841 12.74 -1.80 2.00
N LEU A 842 12.80 -0.47 1.84
CA LEU A 842 13.27 0.42 2.89
C LEU A 842 12.09 0.85 3.76
N THR A 843 12.20 0.68 5.08
CA THR A 843 11.19 1.13 6.04
C THR A 843 11.78 2.16 6.99
N TYR A 844 11.08 3.28 7.24
CA TYR A 844 11.37 4.20 8.33
C TYR A 844 10.20 4.23 9.31
N LYS A 845 10.50 4.13 10.61
CA LYS A 845 9.52 4.25 11.70
C LYS A 845 9.99 5.28 12.71
N GLY A 846 9.62 6.53 12.50
CA GLY A 846 10.01 7.65 13.35
C GLY A 846 9.36 8.98 12.97
N ALA A 847 9.63 10.03 13.75
CA ALA A 847 9.01 11.35 13.58
C ALA A 847 10.01 12.48 13.29
N ASN A 848 11.31 12.23 13.39
CA ASN A 848 12.34 13.27 13.38
C ASN A 848 13.13 13.39 12.06
N ALA A 849 12.74 12.64 11.02
CA ALA A 849 13.39 12.76 9.71
C ALA A 849 13.04 14.09 9.02
N ASN A 850 14.06 14.88 8.71
CA ASN A 850 14.01 15.98 7.75
C ASN A 850 13.73 15.43 6.34
N PRO A 851 13.20 16.27 5.42
CA PRO A 851 12.97 15.87 4.03
C PRO A 851 14.25 15.33 3.38
N SER A 852 14.13 14.18 2.71
CA SER A 852 15.23 13.63 1.90
C SER A 852 15.52 14.55 0.71
N ILE A 853 16.81 14.69 0.35
CA ILE A 853 17.26 15.60 -0.73
C ILE A 853 17.94 14.78 -1.81
N PHE A 854 17.50 14.97 -3.07
CA PHE A 854 18.19 14.51 -4.28
C PHE A 854 18.54 15.71 -5.14
N GLU A 855 19.83 16.04 -5.26
CA GLU A 855 20.30 17.26 -5.91
C GLU A 855 21.56 17.03 -6.76
N GLY A 856 21.44 17.27 -8.07
CA GLY A 856 22.59 17.37 -8.97
C GLY A 856 23.28 18.73 -8.84
N TYR A 857 24.51 18.84 -9.34
CA TYR A 857 25.28 20.09 -9.27
C TYR A 857 25.04 21.02 -10.47
N SER A 858 24.85 20.44 -11.66
CA SER A 858 24.49 21.11 -12.92
C SER A 858 23.74 20.11 -13.82
N GLU A 859 23.30 20.54 -15.01
CA GLU A 859 22.70 19.63 -16.01
C GLU A 859 23.65 18.48 -16.40
N GLU A 860 24.95 18.71 -16.41
CA GLU A 860 25.99 17.71 -16.72
C GLU A 860 26.40 16.85 -15.52
N ASN A 861 26.06 17.29 -14.30
CA ASN A 861 26.40 16.64 -13.03
C ASN A 861 25.11 16.19 -12.32
N SER A 862 24.34 15.36 -13.01
CA SER A 862 23.00 14.92 -12.68
C SER A 862 22.95 13.74 -11.71
N ILE A 863 21.74 13.47 -11.22
CA ILE A 863 21.36 12.22 -10.56
C ILE A 863 20.40 11.50 -11.51
N ASP A 864 20.80 10.35 -12.03
CA ASP A 864 20.08 9.64 -13.08
C ASP A 864 19.72 8.21 -12.66
N GLY A 865 18.46 7.81 -12.88
CA GLY A 865 18.04 6.43 -12.67
C GLY A 865 17.95 6.02 -11.21
N VAL A 866 17.27 6.81 -10.38
CA VAL A 866 16.91 6.42 -9.00
C VAL A 866 15.55 5.71 -9.00
N THR A 867 15.49 4.50 -8.47
CA THR A 867 14.27 3.69 -8.38
C THR A 867 13.95 3.38 -6.93
N PHE A 868 12.70 3.61 -6.52
CA PHE A 868 12.17 3.21 -5.22
C PHE A 868 11.15 2.07 -5.40
N GLU A 869 11.36 0.97 -4.70
CA GLU A 869 10.46 -0.18 -4.64
C GLU A 869 10.09 -0.44 -3.18
N ASN A 870 8.81 -0.32 -2.81
CA ASN A 870 8.35 -0.61 -1.45
C ASN A 870 9.08 0.20 -0.36
N LEU A 871 9.22 1.52 -0.58
CA LEU A 871 9.58 2.46 0.49
C LEU A 871 8.38 2.62 1.42
N VAL A 872 8.56 2.41 2.73
CA VAL A 872 7.48 2.48 3.73
C VAL A 872 7.88 3.47 4.83
N ILE A 873 7.09 4.52 5.03
CA ILE A 873 7.31 5.50 6.09
C ILE A 873 6.15 5.41 7.07
N ASN A 874 6.42 5.09 8.33
CA ASN A 874 5.42 4.98 9.40
C ASN A 874 4.23 4.10 9.04
N GLY A 875 4.50 2.95 8.41
CA GLY A 875 3.47 2.00 7.96
C GLY A 875 2.73 2.40 6.68
N LYS A 876 3.05 3.56 6.09
CA LYS A 876 2.50 4.02 4.82
C LYS A 876 3.48 3.74 3.68
N VAL A 877 3.05 2.99 2.68
CA VAL A 877 3.84 2.81 1.45
C VAL A 877 3.92 4.15 0.72
N ILE A 878 5.14 4.57 0.42
CA ILE A 878 5.44 5.70 -0.44
C ILE A 878 5.42 5.19 -1.88
N ALA A 879 4.58 5.80 -2.69
CA ALA A 879 4.40 5.42 -4.08
C ALA A 879 4.04 6.66 -4.90
N ASP A 880 4.35 6.67 -6.19
CA ASP A 880 4.01 7.81 -7.06
C ASP A 880 2.51 8.12 -7.07
N ALA A 881 1.68 7.09 -6.92
CA ALA A 881 0.23 7.16 -6.85
C ALA A 881 -0.33 7.50 -5.45
N MET A 882 0.53 7.64 -4.44
CA MET A 882 0.07 8.05 -3.11
C MET A 882 -0.45 9.48 -3.16
N GLN A 883 -1.46 9.80 -2.35
CA GLN A 883 -1.87 11.17 -2.12
C GLN A 883 -0.67 11.97 -1.56
N LYS A 884 -0.09 12.84 -2.39
CA LYS A 884 1.05 13.69 -2.06
C LYS A 884 0.58 14.88 -1.21
N PRO A 885 1.40 15.39 -0.26
CA PRO A 885 1.08 16.61 0.48
C PRO A 885 0.89 17.78 -0.47
N THR A 886 -0.16 18.57 -0.27
CA THR A 886 -0.65 19.53 -1.26
C THR A 886 0.18 20.83 -1.37
N TRP A 887 1.32 20.99 -0.69
CA TRP A 887 2.03 22.28 -0.57
C TRP A 887 2.84 22.76 -1.79
N TYR A 888 2.41 22.35 -2.98
CA TYR A 888 2.82 22.91 -4.27
C TYR A 888 1.85 24.04 -4.70
N LEU A 889 2.34 25.05 -5.43
CA LEU A 889 1.70 26.39 -5.60
C LEU A 889 0.96 26.58 -6.93
N ALA A 890 -0.14 27.37 -6.88
CA ALA A 890 -0.89 28.25 -7.83
C ALA A 890 -1.03 27.91 -9.33
N SER A 891 -0.28 26.93 -9.85
CA SER A 891 -0.33 26.46 -11.23
C SER A 891 -1.41 25.40 -11.46
N ASP A 892 -2.04 24.88 -10.40
CA ASP A 892 -2.79 23.61 -10.40
C ASP A 892 -4.09 23.58 -11.23
N PHE A 893 -4.71 24.71 -11.56
CA PHE A 893 -5.92 24.70 -12.42
C PHE A 893 -5.60 24.43 -13.89
N VAL A 894 -4.41 24.82 -14.35
CA VAL A 894 -3.96 24.59 -15.73
C VAL A 894 -3.71 23.11 -16.00
N PRO A 895 -2.97 22.35 -15.15
CA PRO A 895 -2.90 20.89 -15.21
C PRO A 895 -4.29 20.24 -15.13
N MET A 896 -5.18 20.66 -14.23
CA MET A 896 -6.51 20.03 -14.08
C MET A 896 -7.37 20.18 -15.34
N ALA A 897 -7.47 21.39 -15.90
CA ALA A 897 -8.21 21.64 -17.14
C ALA A 897 -7.53 20.99 -18.35
N ALA A 898 -6.20 21.11 -18.46
CA ALA A 898 -5.43 20.49 -19.55
C ALA A 898 -5.57 18.96 -19.53
N GLN A 899 -5.43 18.33 -18.36
CA GLN A 899 -5.61 16.89 -18.17
C GLN A 899 -7.01 16.44 -18.59
N ALA A 900 -8.06 17.18 -18.20
CA ALA A 900 -9.42 16.88 -18.61
C ALA A 900 -9.59 16.91 -20.13
N PHE A 901 -9.06 17.93 -20.82
CA PHE A 901 -9.16 18.04 -22.27
C PHE A 901 -8.31 17.00 -23.01
N ILE A 902 -7.06 16.76 -22.58
CA ILE A 902 -6.15 15.80 -23.22
C ILE A 902 -6.65 14.36 -23.05
N ALA A 903 -7.18 14.03 -21.87
CA ALA A 903 -7.80 12.74 -21.62
C ALA A 903 -9.02 12.47 -22.52
N ASN A 904 -9.65 13.52 -23.04
CA ASN A 904 -10.77 13.47 -23.98
C ASN A 904 -10.35 13.74 -25.44
N GLY A 905 -9.07 13.53 -25.76
CA GLY A 905 -8.56 13.58 -27.13
C GLY A 905 -8.27 14.98 -27.69
N ALA A 906 -8.35 16.03 -26.87
CA ALA A 906 -8.07 17.39 -27.33
C ALA A 906 -6.56 17.63 -27.53
N ARG A 907 -6.25 18.51 -28.48
CA ARG A 907 -4.95 19.16 -28.55
C ARG A 907 -4.99 20.44 -27.70
N VAL A 908 -4.13 20.50 -26.69
CA VAL A 908 -4.11 21.58 -25.71
C VAL A 908 -2.80 22.35 -25.80
N TYR A 909 -2.90 23.66 -25.96
CA TYR A 909 -1.77 24.58 -25.84
C TYR A 909 -1.77 25.15 -24.42
N ILE A 910 -0.72 24.88 -23.64
CA ILE A 910 -0.54 25.50 -22.32
C ILE A 910 0.44 26.65 -22.43
N VAL A 911 0.20 27.72 -21.66
CA VAL A 911 0.94 28.98 -21.77
C VAL A 911 1.32 29.51 -20.40
N SER A 912 2.58 29.92 -20.25
CA SER A 912 3.11 30.57 -19.04
C SER A 912 4.38 31.36 -19.39
N SER A 913 4.66 32.43 -18.65
CA SER A 913 5.96 33.12 -18.72
C SER A 913 7.07 32.34 -18.00
N ASN A 914 6.72 31.41 -17.11
CA ASN A 914 7.67 30.52 -16.44
C ASN A 914 7.86 29.22 -17.22
N ARG A 915 9.00 29.08 -17.90
CA ARG A 915 9.34 27.92 -18.74
C ARG A 915 9.43 26.62 -17.96
N GLU A 916 9.97 26.62 -16.74
CA GLU A 916 10.15 25.43 -15.93
C GLU A 916 8.80 24.87 -15.46
N ALA A 917 7.95 25.73 -14.90
CA ALA A 917 6.59 25.36 -14.49
C ALA A 917 5.74 24.88 -15.68
N LEU A 918 5.96 25.45 -16.86
CA LEU A 918 5.30 25.08 -18.09
C LEU A 918 5.71 23.67 -18.58
N ILE A 919 7.01 23.35 -18.54
CA ILE A 919 7.52 22.02 -18.91
C ILE A 919 7.05 20.97 -17.90
N GLN A 920 7.15 21.26 -16.60
CA GLN A 920 6.65 20.38 -15.54
C GLN A 920 5.16 20.09 -15.71
N THR A 921 4.35 21.12 -16.01
CA THR A 921 2.93 20.94 -16.30
C THR A 921 2.71 20.05 -17.52
N ALA A 922 3.46 20.27 -18.61
CA ALA A 922 3.36 19.45 -19.82
C ALA A 922 3.72 17.97 -19.57
N GLU A 923 4.72 17.72 -18.73
CA GLU A 923 5.18 16.36 -18.38
C GLU A 923 4.27 15.66 -17.37
N SER A 924 3.58 16.43 -16.53
CA SER A 924 2.67 15.92 -15.49
C SER A 924 1.36 15.35 -16.05
N VAL A 925 0.92 15.79 -17.23
CA VAL A 925 -0.34 15.34 -17.84
C VAL A 925 -0.14 14.18 -18.81
N ARG A 926 -1.07 13.22 -18.82
CA ARG A 926 -0.97 11.97 -19.60
C ARG A 926 -2.13 11.85 -20.59
N ALA A 927 -1.80 11.60 -21.86
CA ALA A 927 -2.78 11.38 -22.92
C ALA A 927 -3.26 9.93 -22.94
N SER A 928 -4.58 9.73 -22.80
CA SER A 928 -5.23 8.42 -22.82
C SER A 928 -5.97 8.10 -24.13
N GLN A 929 -6.36 9.13 -24.92
CA GLN A 929 -7.21 9.00 -26.12
C GLN A 929 -6.68 9.77 -27.35
N GLY A 930 -5.36 9.86 -27.53
CA GLY A 930 -4.77 10.54 -28.70
C GLY A 930 -4.73 12.07 -28.61
N GLY A 931 -5.06 12.65 -27.45
CA GLY A 931 -4.84 14.07 -27.15
C GLY A 931 -3.35 14.40 -27.07
N SER A 932 -3.01 15.69 -27.19
CA SER A 932 -1.61 16.15 -27.18
C SER A 932 -1.48 17.48 -26.45
N ILE A 933 -0.42 17.64 -25.68
CA ILE A 933 -0.10 18.92 -25.03
C ILE A 933 1.09 19.60 -25.70
N ILE A 934 1.00 20.93 -25.82
CA ILE A 934 2.04 21.75 -26.44
C ILE A 934 2.32 22.95 -25.52
N PRO A 935 3.48 22.99 -24.87
CA PRO A 935 3.88 24.14 -24.08
C PRO A 935 4.38 25.29 -24.97
N ILE A 936 3.89 26.51 -24.75
CA ILE A 936 4.39 27.75 -25.38
C ILE A 936 4.67 28.80 -24.30
N VAL A 937 5.90 29.30 -24.24
CA VAL A 937 6.25 30.40 -23.33
C VAL A 937 5.64 31.69 -23.86
N CYS A 938 4.84 32.36 -23.04
CA CYS A 938 4.29 33.69 -23.34
C CYS A 938 3.87 34.39 -22.04
N ASP A 939 4.24 35.67 -21.92
CA ASP A 939 3.69 36.55 -20.90
C ASP A 939 2.34 37.11 -21.37
N VAL A 940 1.26 36.59 -20.78
CA VAL A 940 -0.12 36.99 -21.11
C VAL A 940 -0.44 38.44 -20.71
N THR A 941 0.45 39.12 -19.97
CA THR A 941 0.32 40.55 -19.68
C THR A 941 0.90 41.44 -20.78
N SER A 942 1.62 40.86 -21.76
CA SER A 942 2.20 41.55 -22.91
C SER A 942 1.38 41.31 -24.19
N LYS A 943 0.92 42.39 -24.82
CA LYS A 943 0.15 42.31 -26.08
C LYS A 943 0.98 41.76 -27.24
N ASP A 944 2.26 42.11 -27.30
CA ASP A 944 3.16 41.64 -28.35
C ASP A 944 3.39 40.14 -28.23
N ASP A 945 3.60 39.64 -27.01
CA ASP A 945 3.71 38.20 -26.73
C ASP A 945 2.40 37.47 -27.07
N LEU A 946 1.24 38.03 -26.73
CA LEU A 946 -0.06 37.47 -27.08
C LEU A 946 -0.25 37.38 -28.60
N MET A 947 0.13 38.41 -29.36
CA MET A 947 0.04 38.39 -30.82
C MET A 947 1.05 37.41 -31.44
N HIS A 948 2.24 37.25 -30.85
CA HIS A 948 3.21 36.23 -31.23
C HIS A 948 2.64 34.82 -30.99
N LEU A 949 2.01 34.58 -29.84
CA LEU A 949 1.34 33.33 -29.50
C LEU A 949 0.21 33.00 -30.50
N VAL A 950 -0.66 33.97 -30.79
CA VAL A 950 -1.75 33.82 -31.78
C VAL A 950 -1.18 33.46 -33.14
N GLY A 951 -0.12 34.13 -33.61
CA GLY A 951 0.53 33.82 -34.88
C GLY A 951 1.18 32.44 -34.92
N GLN A 952 1.65 31.90 -33.79
CA GLN A 952 2.16 30.53 -33.72
C GLN A 952 1.03 29.49 -33.79
N ILE A 953 -0.08 29.74 -33.09
CA ILE A 953 -1.24 28.83 -33.06
C ILE A 953 -1.99 28.86 -34.39
N GLU A 954 -2.17 30.03 -35.01
CA GLU A 954 -2.84 30.17 -36.31
C GLU A 954 -2.15 29.34 -37.42
N LYS A 955 -0.81 29.27 -37.38
CA LYS A 955 -0.02 28.45 -38.31
C LYS A 955 -0.27 26.95 -38.13
N ARG A 956 -0.59 26.52 -36.91
CA ARG A 956 -0.80 25.10 -36.54
C ARG A 956 -2.26 24.69 -36.70
N GLU A 957 -3.20 25.58 -36.36
CA GLU A 957 -4.63 25.33 -36.31
C GLU A 957 -5.37 26.11 -37.41
N ARG A 958 -5.33 25.58 -38.64
CA ARG A 958 -5.87 26.25 -39.83
C ARG A 958 -7.37 26.56 -39.74
N TYR A 959 -8.11 25.76 -38.98
CA TYR A 959 -9.56 25.87 -38.80
C TYR A 959 -9.96 26.72 -37.58
N GLY A 960 -9.00 27.32 -36.88
CA GLY A 960 -9.25 28.10 -35.67
C GLY A 960 -9.11 27.28 -34.39
N VAL A 961 -9.56 27.85 -33.27
CA VAL A 961 -9.48 27.24 -31.93
C VAL A 961 -10.90 27.07 -31.38
N ASN A 962 -11.19 25.91 -30.77
CA ASN A 962 -12.53 25.62 -30.23
C ASN A 962 -12.78 26.27 -28.86
N LEU A 963 -11.74 26.40 -28.03
CA LEU A 963 -11.84 26.82 -26.64
C LEU A 963 -10.62 27.63 -26.21
N VAL A 964 -10.86 28.76 -25.53
CA VAL A 964 -9.85 29.48 -24.75
C VAL A 964 -10.19 29.39 -23.27
N VAL A 965 -9.24 28.94 -22.44
CA VAL A 965 -9.34 28.99 -20.98
C VAL A 965 -8.40 30.07 -20.46
N ALA A 966 -8.97 31.18 -20.00
CA ALA A 966 -8.22 32.31 -19.47
C ALA A 966 -8.12 32.19 -17.94
N ALA A 967 -6.94 31.78 -17.44
CA ALA A 967 -6.76 31.35 -16.04
C ALA A 967 -5.54 31.96 -15.32
N ALA A 968 -4.95 33.06 -15.83
CA ALA A 968 -3.88 33.76 -15.13
C ALA A 968 -4.30 34.30 -13.73
N GLY A 969 -3.38 34.34 -12.78
CA GLY A 969 -3.71 34.76 -11.42
C GLY A 969 -2.49 35.20 -10.61
N SER A 970 -2.65 36.28 -9.85
CA SER A 970 -1.75 36.66 -8.76
C SER A 970 -2.55 36.95 -7.49
N GLU A 971 -1.98 36.61 -6.33
CA GLU A 971 -2.66 36.72 -5.02
C GLU A 971 -2.70 38.16 -4.47
N GLY A 972 -1.92 39.09 -5.03
CA GLY A 972 -1.79 40.45 -4.50
C GLY A 972 -1.07 40.51 -3.14
N VAL A 973 -1.09 41.65 -2.48
CA VAL A 973 -0.50 41.83 -1.13
C VAL A 973 -1.57 41.55 -0.07
N ARG A 974 -1.20 40.78 0.97
CA ARG A 974 -2.07 40.45 2.09
C ARG A 974 -1.93 41.48 3.21
N GLY A 975 -3.01 42.15 3.59
CA GLY A 975 -3.10 42.96 4.82
C GLY A 975 -3.96 42.25 5.86
N THR A 976 -3.40 41.79 6.97
CA THR A 976 -4.18 41.17 8.06
C THR A 976 -4.32 42.11 9.24
N ALA A 977 -5.52 42.23 9.82
CA ALA A 977 -5.68 42.12 11.28
C ALA A 977 -7.15 42.11 11.74
N PRO A 978 -7.46 41.28 12.74
CA PRO A 978 -8.43 41.62 13.76
C PRO A 978 -7.80 42.45 14.90
N ASN A 979 -8.57 43.34 15.50
CA ASN A 979 -8.24 44.17 16.69
C ASN A 979 -7.32 45.39 16.51
N MET A 980 -7.45 46.13 15.40
CA MET A 980 -6.76 47.43 15.21
C MET A 980 -7.71 48.62 15.44
N ASN A 981 -7.18 49.74 15.92
CA ASN A 981 -7.89 51.02 15.88
C ASN A 981 -7.82 51.66 14.48
N ALA A 982 -8.63 52.71 14.24
CA ALA A 982 -8.74 53.33 12.92
C ALA A 982 -7.40 53.85 12.35
N LYS A 983 -6.48 54.31 13.22
CA LYS A 983 -5.17 54.82 12.80
C LYS A 983 -4.23 53.69 12.39
N GLU A 984 -4.22 52.60 13.13
CA GLU A 984 -3.45 51.39 12.82
C GLU A 984 -3.94 50.74 11.52
N LEU A 985 -5.26 50.63 11.36
CA LEU A 985 -5.86 50.10 10.13
C LEU A 985 -5.53 50.99 8.92
N GLN A 986 -5.63 52.31 9.07
CA GLN A 986 -5.23 53.26 8.01
C GLN A 986 -3.76 53.08 7.64
N GLN A 987 -2.85 53.05 8.62
CA GLN A 987 -1.42 52.90 8.36
C GLN A 987 -1.08 51.60 7.65
N MET A 988 -1.71 50.49 8.06
CA MET A 988 -1.52 49.19 7.43
C MET A 988 -2.04 49.19 5.98
N LEU A 989 -3.27 49.63 5.74
CA LEU A 989 -3.87 49.64 4.39
C LEU A 989 -3.15 50.64 3.46
N PHE A 990 -2.70 51.78 3.99
CA PHE A 990 -2.01 52.81 3.22
C PHE A 990 -0.54 52.47 2.95
N ALA A 991 0.03 51.48 3.64
CA ALA A 991 1.38 50.98 3.38
C ALA A 991 1.46 50.05 2.15
N GLU A 992 0.32 49.64 1.58
CA GLU A 992 0.30 48.84 0.37
C GLU A 992 0.78 49.66 -0.84
N ASP A 993 1.67 49.06 -1.63
CA ASP A 993 2.22 49.68 -2.83
C ASP A 993 1.17 49.73 -3.95
N GLN A 994 0.79 50.94 -4.35
CA GLN A 994 -0.15 51.20 -5.44
C GLN A 994 0.24 50.49 -6.74
N THR A 995 1.54 50.32 -7.02
CA THR A 995 2.04 49.63 -8.21
C THR A 995 1.70 48.14 -8.17
N LYS A 996 1.82 47.51 -6.99
CA LYS A 996 1.45 46.09 -6.79
C LYS A 996 -0.06 45.89 -6.88
N TRP A 997 -0.84 46.86 -6.40
CA TRP A 997 -2.28 46.87 -6.57
C TRP A 997 -2.69 46.86 -8.04
N ILE A 998 -2.11 47.76 -8.84
CA ILE A 998 -2.35 47.87 -10.29
C ILE A 998 -1.88 46.61 -11.01
N SER A 999 -0.71 46.05 -10.64
CA SER A 999 -0.17 44.81 -11.20
C SER A 999 -1.12 43.61 -11.01
N THR A 1000 -1.81 43.55 -9.86
CA THR A 1000 -2.84 42.52 -9.59
C THR A 1000 -4.00 42.62 -10.58
N PHE A 1001 -4.49 43.84 -10.86
CA PHE A 1001 -5.52 44.06 -11.88
C PHE A 1001 -5.02 43.80 -13.31
N ASN A 1002 -3.76 44.14 -13.60
CA ASN A 1002 -3.16 43.86 -14.91
C ASN A 1002 -3.16 42.35 -15.19
N THR A 1003 -2.82 41.53 -14.20
CA THR A 1003 -2.77 40.07 -14.32
C THR A 1003 -4.17 39.43 -14.26
N ASN A 1004 -4.98 39.77 -13.26
CA ASN A 1004 -6.25 39.08 -13.01
C ASN A 1004 -7.39 39.53 -13.93
N VAL A 1005 -7.31 40.74 -14.49
CA VAL A 1005 -8.39 41.36 -15.28
C VAL A 1005 -7.93 41.66 -16.71
N ALA A 1006 -6.90 42.51 -16.88
CA ALA A 1006 -6.51 42.97 -18.21
C ALA A 1006 -5.96 41.83 -19.08
N ALA A 1007 -5.12 40.96 -18.53
CA ALA A 1007 -4.60 39.80 -19.25
C ALA A 1007 -5.72 38.85 -19.72
N MET A 1008 -6.78 38.66 -18.93
CA MET A 1008 -7.94 37.83 -19.32
C MET A 1008 -8.66 38.40 -20.53
N TYR A 1009 -8.92 39.71 -20.50
CA TYR A 1009 -9.55 40.44 -21.59
C TYR A 1009 -8.69 40.36 -22.86
N PHE A 1010 -7.43 40.77 -22.78
CA PHE A 1010 -6.57 40.86 -23.96
C PHE A 1010 -6.22 39.48 -24.51
N THR A 1011 -6.08 38.44 -23.68
CA THR A 1011 -5.94 37.06 -24.17
C THR A 1011 -7.18 36.66 -24.97
N THR A 1012 -8.38 36.91 -24.45
CA THR A 1012 -9.62 36.55 -25.14
C THR A 1012 -9.78 37.32 -26.46
N VAL A 1013 -9.52 38.63 -26.44
CA VAL A 1013 -9.59 39.50 -27.63
C VAL A 1013 -8.57 39.08 -28.70
N ALA A 1014 -7.33 38.76 -28.30
CA ALA A 1014 -6.29 38.32 -29.24
C ALA A 1014 -6.68 37.04 -29.98
N PHE A 1015 -7.37 36.11 -29.32
CA PHE A 1015 -7.82 34.85 -29.90
C PHE A 1015 -9.19 34.93 -30.60
N LEU A 1016 -9.91 36.05 -30.51
CA LEU A 1016 -11.27 36.19 -31.06
C LEU A 1016 -11.36 35.83 -32.56
N PRO A 1017 -10.42 36.23 -33.45
CA PRO A 1017 -10.45 35.80 -34.84
C PRO A 1017 -10.31 34.29 -35.03
N LEU A 1018 -9.48 33.62 -34.23
CA LEU A 1018 -9.31 32.16 -34.29
C LEU A 1018 -10.51 31.41 -33.73
N LEU A 1019 -11.16 31.95 -32.69
CA LEU A 1019 -12.41 31.42 -32.15
C LEU A 1019 -13.53 31.53 -33.20
N GLN A 1020 -13.69 32.70 -33.83
CA GLN A 1020 -14.71 32.93 -34.86
C GLN A 1020 -14.51 32.00 -36.07
N LYS A 1021 -13.27 31.78 -36.49
CA LYS A 1021 -12.94 30.91 -37.64
C LYS A 1021 -13.44 29.47 -37.48
N CYS A 1022 -13.54 28.97 -36.24
CA CYS A 1022 -14.00 27.62 -35.94
C CYS A 1022 -15.53 27.44 -36.09
N SER A 1023 -16.31 28.52 -36.19
CA SER A 1023 -17.78 28.48 -36.19
C SER A 1023 -18.43 27.88 -37.45
N GLY A 1024 -17.64 27.48 -38.46
CA GLY A 1024 -18.11 27.07 -39.79
C GLY A 1024 -18.39 25.59 -40.04
N ASP A 1025 -17.97 24.66 -39.16
CA ASP A 1025 -17.91 23.20 -39.47
C ASP A 1025 -18.93 22.31 -38.69
N GLY A 1026 -20.04 22.87 -38.23
CA GLY A 1026 -21.26 22.10 -37.89
C GLY A 1026 -21.33 21.41 -36.51
N ASP A 1027 -20.22 21.01 -35.88
CA ASP A 1027 -20.25 20.20 -34.64
C ASP A 1027 -19.70 20.88 -33.36
N ALA A 1028 -19.06 22.05 -33.44
CA ALA A 1028 -18.51 22.74 -32.27
C ALA A 1028 -18.74 24.27 -32.30
N GLN A 1029 -19.45 24.80 -31.30
CA GLN A 1029 -19.54 26.25 -31.07
C GLN A 1029 -18.32 26.74 -30.27
N PRO A 1030 -17.61 27.80 -30.73
CA PRO A 1030 -16.43 28.30 -30.04
C PRO A 1030 -16.80 28.88 -28.67
N SER A 1031 -15.93 28.65 -27.69
CA SER A 1031 -16.19 28.97 -26.29
C SER A 1031 -14.99 29.61 -25.60
N VAL A 1032 -15.26 30.39 -24.57
CA VAL A 1032 -14.27 30.95 -23.65
C VAL A 1032 -14.70 30.60 -22.23
N ILE A 1033 -13.75 30.12 -21.43
CA ILE A 1033 -13.93 29.93 -19.99
C ILE A 1033 -12.95 30.84 -19.27
N VAL A 1034 -13.48 31.76 -18.45
CA VAL A 1034 -12.68 32.64 -17.60
C VAL A 1034 -12.63 32.06 -16.19
N VAL A 1035 -11.45 31.95 -15.60
CA VAL A 1035 -11.29 31.46 -14.21
C VAL A 1035 -11.15 32.64 -13.25
N ALA A 1036 -12.18 32.83 -12.43
CA ALA A 1036 -12.21 33.86 -11.40
C ALA A 1036 -11.89 33.27 -10.01
N SER A 1037 -12.70 33.60 -9.00
CA SER A 1037 -12.62 33.09 -7.63
C SER A 1037 -13.91 33.44 -6.91
N MET A 1038 -14.34 32.59 -5.97
CA MET A 1038 -15.45 32.90 -5.06
C MET A 1038 -15.20 34.20 -4.26
N SER A 1039 -13.93 34.60 -4.08
CA SER A 1039 -13.55 35.84 -3.36
C SER A 1039 -14.09 37.10 -4.04
N GLY A 1040 -14.43 37.02 -5.34
CA GLY A 1040 -15.10 38.10 -6.06
C GLY A 1040 -16.62 38.18 -5.85
N LEU A 1041 -17.20 37.21 -5.16
CA LEU A 1041 -18.64 37.10 -4.87
C LEU A 1041 -18.97 37.27 -3.37
N GLN A 1042 -17.95 37.38 -2.51
CA GLN A 1042 -18.13 37.43 -1.06
C GLN A 1042 -17.85 38.80 -0.45
N SER A 1043 -18.55 39.09 0.65
CA SER A 1043 -18.37 40.32 1.45
C SER A 1043 -17.31 40.19 2.56
N ARG A 1044 -16.88 38.96 2.87
CA ARG A 1044 -15.87 38.67 3.90
C ARG A 1044 -14.45 38.87 3.34
N LEU A 1045 -13.63 39.63 4.04
CA LEU A 1045 -12.26 39.96 3.65
C LEU A 1045 -11.24 39.19 4.49
N SER A 1046 -10.49 38.27 3.87
CA SER A 1046 -9.29 37.62 4.48
C SER A 1046 -8.01 38.44 4.30
N GLY A 1047 -8.14 39.75 4.15
CA GLY A 1047 -7.02 40.67 4.00
C GLY A 1047 -6.53 40.93 2.56
N TYR A 1048 -7.31 40.56 1.53
CA TYR A 1048 -6.92 40.70 0.13
C TYR A 1048 -7.90 41.58 -0.67
N PHE A 1049 -7.80 42.90 -0.50
CA PHE A 1049 -8.70 43.83 -1.19
C PHE A 1049 -8.41 43.91 -2.70
N SER A 1050 -7.15 44.01 -3.12
CA SER A 1050 -6.75 44.03 -4.54
C SER A 1050 -7.19 42.77 -5.27
N TYR A 1051 -6.92 41.59 -4.69
CA TYR A 1051 -7.33 40.31 -5.24
C TYR A 1051 -8.85 40.20 -5.40
N SER A 1052 -9.61 40.41 -4.32
CA SER A 1052 -11.07 40.24 -4.33
C SER A 1052 -11.75 41.21 -5.29
N ALA A 1053 -11.32 42.48 -5.29
CA ALA A 1053 -11.80 43.48 -6.24
C ALA A 1053 -11.46 43.10 -7.69
N SER A 1054 -10.25 42.59 -7.94
CA SER A 1054 -9.85 42.13 -9.26
C SER A 1054 -10.70 40.94 -9.74
N LYS A 1055 -10.97 39.96 -8.87
CA LYS A 1055 -11.77 38.77 -9.23
C LYS A 1055 -13.25 39.12 -9.44
N ALA A 1056 -13.80 40.07 -8.68
CA ALA A 1056 -15.13 40.62 -8.95
C ALA A 1056 -15.19 41.31 -10.32
N ALA A 1057 -14.17 42.10 -10.66
CA ALA A 1057 -14.03 42.71 -11.98
C ALA A 1057 -13.92 41.65 -13.10
N THR A 1058 -13.15 40.56 -12.90
CA THR A 1058 -13.05 39.44 -13.84
C THR A 1058 -14.39 38.75 -14.07
N ILE A 1059 -15.20 38.55 -13.01
CA ILE A 1059 -16.55 37.97 -13.13
C ILE A 1059 -17.45 38.87 -13.97
N HIS A 1060 -17.48 40.18 -13.68
CA HIS A 1060 -18.28 41.11 -14.47
C HIS A 1060 -17.81 41.20 -15.93
N LEU A 1061 -16.49 41.25 -16.14
CA LEU A 1061 -15.86 41.25 -17.46
C LEU A 1061 -16.29 40.04 -18.30
N SER A 1062 -16.37 38.84 -17.71
CA SER A 1062 -16.81 37.64 -18.43
C SER A 1062 -18.22 37.78 -19.00
N LYS A 1063 -19.14 38.45 -18.28
CA LYS A 1063 -20.52 38.72 -18.75
C LYS A 1063 -20.55 39.76 -19.85
N MET A 1064 -19.73 40.81 -19.74
CA MET A 1064 -19.59 41.81 -20.81
C MET A 1064 -19.06 41.15 -22.09
N MET A 1065 -18.02 40.34 -21.99
CA MET A 1065 -17.48 39.57 -23.12
C MET A 1065 -18.52 38.61 -23.71
N ALA A 1066 -19.34 37.95 -22.89
CA ALA A 1066 -20.43 37.10 -23.38
C ALA A 1066 -21.45 37.88 -24.23
N TYR A 1067 -21.80 39.10 -23.82
CA TYR A 1067 -22.75 39.96 -24.54
C TYR A 1067 -22.15 40.51 -25.84
N GLU A 1068 -20.91 40.99 -25.82
CA GLU A 1068 -20.24 41.57 -26.98
C GLU A 1068 -19.83 40.51 -28.01
N PHE A 1069 -19.40 39.32 -27.58
CA PHE A 1069 -18.87 38.30 -28.49
C PHE A 1069 -19.94 37.38 -29.11
N LYS A 1070 -21.21 37.54 -28.71
CA LYS A 1070 -22.34 36.77 -29.27
C LYS A 1070 -22.49 36.96 -30.78
N ASP A 1071 -22.20 38.15 -31.30
CA ASP A 1071 -22.35 38.48 -32.71
C ASP A 1071 -21.29 37.76 -33.58
N PHE A 1072 -20.24 37.23 -32.94
CA PHE A 1072 -19.23 36.36 -33.55
C PHE A 1072 -19.48 34.87 -33.27
N ASN A 1073 -20.64 34.52 -32.71
CA ASN A 1073 -21.02 33.17 -32.30
C ASN A 1073 -20.05 32.53 -31.27
N VAL A 1074 -19.42 33.35 -30.42
CA VAL A 1074 -18.50 32.91 -29.36
C VAL A 1074 -19.20 32.99 -28.01
N ARG A 1075 -19.28 31.87 -27.29
CA ARG A 1075 -19.82 31.82 -25.93
C ARG A 1075 -18.74 32.17 -24.91
N VAL A 1076 -19.11 32.82 -23.82
CA VAL A 1076 -18.19 33.12 -22.71
C VAL A 1076 -18.85 32.77 -21.40
N ASN A 1077 -18.19 31.96 -20.58
CA ASN A 1077 -18.64 31.58 -19.24
C ASN A 1077 -17.51 31.76 -18.22
N CYS A 1078 -17.87 31.76 -16.94
CA CYS A 1078 -16.94 31.94 -15.84
C CYS A 1078 -17.05 30.78 -14.84
N ILE A 1079 -15.91 30.37 -14.28
CA ILE A 1079 -15.87 29.48 -13.11
C ILE A 1079 -15.36 30.30 -11.91
N ALA A 1080 -16.10 30.26 -10.80
CA ALA A 1080 -15.74 30.88 -9.53
C ALA A 1080 -15.51 29.80 -8.46
N PRO A 1081 -14.29 29.25 -8.35
CA PRO A 1081 -13.97 28.19 -7.40
C PRO A 1081 -13.79 28.72 -5.97
N SER A 1082 -14.05 27.85 -4.97
CA SER A 1082 -13.64 28.04 -3.58
C SER A 1082 -12.22 27.59 -3.30
N TYR A 1083 -11.86 27.42 -2.03
CA TYR A 1083 -10.62 26.80 -1.60
C TYR A 1083 -10.59 25.34 -2.07
N PHE A 1084 -9.87 25.10 -3.16
CA PHE A 1084 -9.30 23.80 -3.49
C PHE A 1084 -7.93 23.75 -2.80
N PRO A 1085 -7.62 22.73 -1.97
CA PRO A 1085 -6.43 22.79 -1.13
C PRO A 1085 -5.14 22.74 -1.96
N SER A 1086 -4.46 23.88 -2.04
CA SER A 1086 -3.00 23.95 -2.07
C SER A 1086 -2.51 24.01 -0.62
N SER A 1087 -1.67 23.05 -0.23
CA SER A 1087 -1.10 22.79 1.10
C SER A 1087 -2.08 22.48 2.24
N ASP A 1088 -1.76 21.44 3.02
CA ASP A 1088 -2.07 21.45 4.45
C ASP A 1088 -1.11 22.45 5.12
N LYS A 1089 -1.50 23.72 5.13
CA LYS A 1089 -1.24 24.51 6.34
C LYS A 1089 -2.26 24.06 7.37
N GLU A 1090 -1.78 23.65 8.55
CA GLU A 1090 -2.55 23.95 9.76
C GLU A 1090 -2.91 25.43 9.75
N GLU A 1091 -4.11 25.77 10.22
CA GLU A 1091 -4.45 27.12 10.64
C GLU A 1091 -3.30 27.68 11.50
N GLY A 1092 -2.45 28.50 10.89
CA GLY A 1092 -1.54 29.35 11.62
C GLY A 1092 -2.38 30.24 12.52
N THR A 1093 -2.32 29.95 13.82
CA THR A 1093 -2.78 30.68 15.01
C THR A 1093 -3.02 32.19 14.83
N ALA A 1094 -4.08 32.61 14.11
CA ALA A 1094 -4.50 34.01 14.06
C ALA A 1094 -6.01 34.27 13.84
N ASP A 1095 -6.85 33.26 13.55
CA ASP A 1095 -8.30 33.47 13.33
C ASP A 1095 -9.19 32.82 14.41
N LYS A 1096 -8.72 32.80 15.67
CA LYS A 1096 -9.62 32.75 16.83
C LYS A 1096 -10.19 34.15 17.11
N VAL A 1097 -10.87 34.75 16.14
CA VAL A 1097 -11.88 35.76 16.44
C VAL A 1097 -13.19 35.02 16.55
N ARG A 1098 -13.62 34.79 17.80
CA ARG A 1098 -15.00 34.43 18.12
C ARG A 1098 -15.93 35.42 17.42
N LEU A 1099 -16.53 35.02 16.31
CA LEU A 1099 -17.84 35.54 15.94
C LEU A 1099 -18.82 34.86 16.88
N SER A 1100 -19.66 35.65 17.54
CA SER A 1100 -20.77 35.16 18.33
C SER A 1100 -21.63 34.23 17.47
N GLU A 1101 -22.11 33.14 18.07
CA GLU A 1101 -22.92 32.06 17.47
C GLU A 1101 -24.22 32.52 16.75
N GLU A 1102 -24.48 33.82 16.61
CA GLU A 1102 -25.70 34.36 16.03
C GLU A 1102 -25.67 34.66 14.52
N GLN A 1103 -24.50 34.67 13.84
CA GLN A 1103 -24.41 35.18 12.46
C GLN A 1103 -24.14 34.16 11.33
N THR A 1104 -23.96 32.87 11.60
CA THR A 1104 -23.77 31.85 10.53
C THR A 1104 -24.74 30.67 10.69
N ARG A 1105 -25.99 30.85 10.24
CA ARG A 1105 -27.03 29.80 10.28
C ARG A 1105 -26.94 28.75 9.15
N LEU A 1106 -25.93 28.82 8.26
CA LEU A 1106 -25.76 27.88 7.15
C LEU A 1106 -24.41 27.15 7.27
N GLU A 1107 -24.47 25.82 7.40
CA GLU A 1107 -23.32 24.93 7.26
C GLU A 1107 -23.17 24.52 5.77
N PRO A 1108 -21.96 24.59 5.18
CA PRO A 1108 -21.67 24.08 3.85
C PRO A 1108 -22.13 22.63 3.69
N VAL A 1109 -22.75 22.29 2.55
CA VAL A 1109 -23.35 20.98 2.31
C VAL A 1109 -22.59 20.28 1.17
N GLY A 1110 -21.73 19.31 1.52
CA GLY A 1110 -20.83 18.63 0.59
C GLY A 1110 -19.42 18.41 1.18
N GLU A 1111 -18.49 17.87 0.38
CA GLU A 1111 -17.12 17.62 0.85
C GLU A 1111 -16.42 18.92 1.27
N LYS A 1112 -15.77 18.92 2.44
CA LYS A 1112 -15.08 20.12 2.99
C LYS A 1112 -13.94 20.65 2.10
N LYS A 1113 -13.49 19.88 1.10
CA LYS A 1113 -12.40 20.17 0.17
C LYS A 1113 -12.87 19.75 -1.24
N GLY A 1114 -12.75 20.60 -2.25
CA GLY A 1114 -13.01 20.21 -3.64
C GLY A 1114 -11.86 19.37 -4.22
N THR A 1115 -12.14 18.51 -5.20
CA THR A 1115 -11.16 17.65 -5.91
C THR A 1115 -10.93 18.13 -7.35
N GLU A 1116 -9.88 17.60 -7.99
CA GLU A 1116 -9.61 17.85 -9.41
C GLU A 1116 -10.77 17.39 -10.32
N SER A 1117 -11.56 16.41 -9.87
CA SER A 1117 -12.67 15.88 -10.64
C SER A 1117 -13.81 16.88 -10.78
N GLU A 1118 -14.16 17.66 -9.76
CA GLU A 1118 -15.23 18.66 -9.88
C GLU A 1118 -14.84 19.79 -10.84
N VAL A 1119 -13.57 20.21 -10.82
CA VAL A 1119 -13.04 21.17 -11.78
C VAL A 1119 -13.08 20.62 -13.19
N ALA A 1120 -12.62 19.38 -13.39
CA ALA A 1120 -12.66 18.69 -14.69
C ALA A 1120 -14.09 18.59 -15.24
N GLN A 1121 -15.05 18.22 -14.38
CA GLN A 1121 -16.47 18.16 -14.75
C GLN A 1121 -17.01 19.53 -15.17
N ALA A 1122 -16.68 20.59 -14.42
CA ALA A 1122 -17.12 21.95 -14.72
C ALA A 1122 -16.56 22.49 -16.04
N VAL A 1123 -15.26 22.32 -16.29
CA VAL A 1123 -14.64 22.79 -17.55
C VAL A 1123 -15.16 22.02 -18.75
N LEU A 1124 -15.36 20.69 -18.63
CA LEU A 1124 -15.94 19.87 -19.70
C LEU A 1124 -17.41 20.24 -19.97
N PHE A 1125 -18.19 20.49 -18.92
CA PHE A 1125 -19.57 20.95 -19.01
C PHE A 1125 -19.67 22.28 -19.76
N LEU A 1126 -18.93 23.31 -19.35
CA LEU A 1126 -18.98 24.63 -19.99
C LEU A 1126 -18.41 24.63 -21.41
N ALA A 1127 -17.42 23.77 -21.68
CA ALA A 1127 -16.85 23.60 -23.01
C ALA A 1127 -17.85 22.98 -23.99
N LYS A 1128 -18.61 21.96 -23.58
CA LYS A 1128 -19.50 21.19 -24.47
C LYS A 1128 -20.97 21.61 -24.45
N ASN A 1129 -21.46 22.22 -23.39
CA ASN A 1129 -22.86 22.63 -23.30
C ASN A 1129 -23.12 23.92 -24.10
N GLY A 1130 -23.60 23.77 -25.33
CA GLY A 1130 -23.88 24.88 -26.25
C GLY A 1130 -25.01 25.82 -25.82
N LEU A 1131 -25.80 25.47 -24.80
CA LEU A 1131 -26.90 26.30 -24.31
C LEU A 1131 -26.49 27.27 -23.18
N VAL A 1132 -25.26 27.17 -22.69
CA VAL A 1132 -24.77 27.98 -21.54
C VAL A 1132 -23.85 29.09 -22.04
N THR A 1133 -24.22 30.34 -21.79
CA THR A 1133 -23.41 31.55 -22.06
C THR A 1133 -23.71 32.63 -21.02
N GLY A 1134 -22.69 33.39 -20.61
CA GLY A 1134 -22.78 34.42 -19.58
C GLY A 1134 -22.89 33.90 -18.14
N GLU A 1135 -22.75 32.59 -17.93
CA GLU A 1135 -22.95 31.94 -16.64
C GLU A 1135 -21.71 32.06 -15.73
N VAL A 1136 -21.95 32.12 -14.41
CA VAL A 1136 -20.89 32.08 -13.39
C VAL A 1136 -21.10 30.82 -12.55
N LEU A 1137 -20.38 29.77 -12.89
CA LEU A 1137 -20.47 28.49 -12.21
C LEU A 1137 -19.64 28.50 -10.91
N ASN A 1138 -20.34 28.46 -9.78
CA ASN A 1138 -19.73 28.36 -8.46
C ASN A 1138 -19.40 26.91 -8.13
N ILE A 1139 -18.15 26.65 -7.72
CA ILE A 1139 -17.73 25.32 -7.21
C ILE A 1139 -17.15 25.53 -5.82
N ASP A 1140 -18.02 25.56 -4.82
CA ASP A 1140 -17.69 26.18 -3.53
C ASP A 1140 -18.25 25.53 -2.27
N ASN A 1141 -18.86 24.35 -2.38
CA ASN A 1141 -19.52 23.68 -1.26
C ASN A 1141 -20.60 24.54 -0.55
N GLY A 1142 -21.13 25.58 -1.21
CA GLY A 1142 -22.08 26.52 -0.62
C GLY A 1142 -21.46 27.61 0.25
N GLU A 1143 -20.13 27.82 0.18
CA GLU A 1143 -19.44 28.84 0.96
C GLU A 1143 -19.85 30.28 0.55
N PHE A 1144 -20.20 30.54 -0.71
CA PHE A 1144 -20.80 31.81 -1.14
C PHE A 1144 -22.07 32.16 -0.34
N LEU A 1145 -22.91 31.16 -0.03
CA LEU A 1145 -24.18 31.37 0.69
C LEU A 1145 -23.99 31.87 2.12
N ARG A 1146 -22.79 31.72 2.70
CA ARG A 1146 -22.49 32.18 4.05
C ARG A 1146 -22.25 33.69 4.12
N ASN A 1147 -21.75 34.30 3.05
CA ASN A 1147 -21.39 35.72 3.00
C ASN A 1147 -21.61 36.32 1.59
N PRO A 1148 -22.84 36.33 1.06
CA PRO A 1148 -23.08 36.88 -0.27
C PRO A 1148 -22.85 38.40 -0.28
N VAL A 1149 -22.29 38.92 -1.38
CA VAL A 1149 -22.48 40.32 -1.77
C VAL A 1149 -23.83 40.36 -2.48
N ASN A 1150 -24.83 41.00 -1.87
CA ASN A 1150 -26.16 41.16 -2.47
C ASN A 1150 -26.10 41.77 -3.87
#